data_AF-A0A6J0V0S9-F1
#
_entry.id   AF-A0A6J0V0S9-F1
#
_cell.length_a   1.000
_cell.length_b   1.000
_cell.length_c   1.000
_cell.angle_alpha   90.00
_cell.angle_beta   90.00
_cell.angle_gamma   90.00
#
_symmetry.space_group_name_H-M   'P 1'
#
loop_
_entity.id
_entity.type
_entity.pdbx_description
1 polymer ?
#
loop_
_entity_poly.entity_id
_entity_poly.type
_entity_poly.pdbx_seq_one_letter_code
_entity_poly.pdbx_strand_id
1 'polypeptide(L)'
;MAAVLLRRLLSASFEEVYPTLPPEVQAAIKSELLLIIQLETQSSMRRKICDIVAELARNLIDEDGNNQWPEGLKFLFDSVSSQDVGLREAALHIFWNFPGIFGNQQQHYLEVIKRMLVQCMQDQENPTIRTLSARAAAAFVLANEQNLPLLKHFADLLPGILQAVNDSCYQNDDSVLKSLVEIADTVPKYLRPHLEPTLQLSLKLCADTSLSNMQRQLALEVIVTLSETAAAMLRRHINIVAQAIPQMLTMMVDLEEDEDWANADELEDDDFDSNAVAGESALDRMACGLGGKLVLPMIKEHIMQMLQNPDWKCRHAGLMALSAIGEGCHQQMEGILNEIVNLVLLFLQDPHPRVRYAACNAIGQMATDFAPGFQKKFHEKVIAALLQTMEDQGNQRVQAHAAAALINFTEDCPKSLLIPYLDTLVKHLHSIMVLKLQELIEKGTKLVLEQVVTSIASVADTAEEKFVPYYDLFMPSLKHIVENAVQKELRLLRGKTIECISLIGLAVGKEKFMQDASDVMQLLLKTQTDFNDLEDDDPQISYMISAWARMCKILGKEFQQYLPVVMGPLMKTASIKPEVALLDTQDMENMSDDDGWEFVNLGDQQSFGIKTAGLEEKATACQMLVCYAKELKEGFVEYTEQVVKLMVPLLKFYFHDGVRVAAAESMPLLLECARVRGPEYLTQMWHFMCDALIKAIGTEPDSDVLSEIMHSFAKCIEVMGDGCLNNEHFEELGGILKGKLEEHFKNQELRQAKRQDEDYDEQVEESLQDEHDSDVYILTKVSDILHSIFSSYKAKVLPWFEQLLPQIVNLICPHRPWPDRQWGLCIFDDVIEHCSPSSFKYAEYFLRPMLQSICDNSPEVRQAAAYGVGVMAQFGGDNYRPFCTEALPLLVRVIQSTDAKTKENVNATENCISAVGKIMKFKPDCINVEEVLPHWLSWLPLHEDKEEAVHTFNYLCDLIER
;
A
#
# COMPACT_ATOMS: atom_id res chain seq x y z
N MET A 1 -17.53 -25.81 26.92
CA MET A 1 -17.75 -24.42 27.39
C MET A 1 -16.73 -24.03 28.45
N ALA A 2 -16.70 -24.66 29.64
CA ALA A 2 -15.76 -24.28 30.71
C ALA A 2 -14.28 -24.20 30.26
N ALA A 3 -13.78 -25.22 29.55
CA ALA A 3 -12.41 -25.21 29.02
C ALA A 3 -12.14 -24.03 28.06
N VAL A 4 -13.10 -23.69 27.19
CA VAL A 4 -12.98 -22.58 26.24
C VAL A 4 -12.95 -21.23 26.97
N LEU A 5 -13.84 -21.04 27.95
CA LEU A 5 -13.87 -19.82 28.76
C LEU A 5 -12.60 -19.65 29.59
N LEU A 6 -12.04 -20.74 30.14
CA LEU A 6 -10.79 -20.69 30.89
C LEU A 6 -9.62 -20.30 30.00
N ARG A 7 -9.53 -20.85 28.77
CA ARG A 7 -8.52 -20.43 27.78
C ARG A 7 -8.62 -18.93 27.51
N ARG A 8 -9.81 -18.43 27.15
CA ARG A 8 -10.06 -17.01 26.86
C ARG A 8 -9.70 -16.09 28.04
N LEU A 9 -9.97 -16.52 29.29
CA LEU A 9 -9.60 -15.77 30.48
C LEU A 9 -8.08 -15.62 30.62
N LEU A 10 -7.33 -16.70 30.35
CA LEU A 10 -5.87 -16.67 30.39
C LEU A 10 -5.30 -15.83 29.24
N SER A 11 -5.84 -15.95 28.02
CA SER A 11 -5.35 -15.16 26.88
C SER A 11 -5.60 -13.66 27.05
N ALA A 12 -6.77 -13.25 27.56
CA ALA A 12 -7.18 -11.84 27.58
C ALA A 12 -6.88 -11.09 28.90
N SER A 13 -6.71 -11.81 30.02
CA SER A 13 -6.66 -11.19 31.36
C SER A 13 -5.68 -11.87 32.30
N PHE A 14 -4.59 -12.45 31.79
CA PHE A 14 -3.57 -13.12 32.60
C PHE A 14 -3.04 -12.23 33.73
N GLU A 15 -2.56 -11.04 33.39
CA GLU A 15 -1.91 -10.10 34.34
C GLU A 15 -2.82 -9.65 35.49
N GLU A 16 -4.12 -9.56 35.23
CA GLU A 16 -5.10 -9.17 36.26
C GLU A 16 -5.47 -10.34 37.17
N VAL A 17 -5.42 -11.57 36.66
CA VAL A 17 -5.97 -12.76 37.33
C VAL A 17 -4.89 -13.61 37.97
N TYR A 18 -3.92 -14.14 37.21
CA TYR A 18 -3.01 -15.16 37.71
C TYR A 18 -2.01 -14.62 38.75
N PRO A 19 -1.35 -13.45 38.56
CA PRO A 19 -0.43 -12.89 39.55
C PRO A 19 -1.08 -12.54 40.89
N THR A 20 -2.39 -12.29 40.92
CA THR A 20 -3.11 -11.92 42.15
C THR A 20 -3.51 -13.12 43.02
N LEU A 21 -3.37 -14.35 42.50
CA LEU A 21 -3.69 -15.59 43.22
C LEU A 21 -2.60 -15.96 44.25
N PRO A 22 -2.96 -16.63 45.38
CA PRO A 22 -1.98 -17.17 46.29
C PRO A 22 -1.05 -18.20 45.61
N PRO A 23 0.25 -18.27 45.96
CA PRO A 23 1.19 -19.22 45.36
C PRO A 23 0.78 -20.70 45.47
N GLU A 24 0.08 -21.08 46.55
CA GLU A 24 -0.46 -22.43 46.73
C GLU A 24 -1.54 -22.76 45.68
N VAL A 25 -2.37 -21.77 45.32
CA VAL A 25 -3.42 -21.91 44.31
C VAL A 25 -2.80 -21.92 42.91
N GLN A 26 -1.80 -21.07 42.65
CA GLN A 26 -1.05 -21.10 41.39
C GLN A 26 -0.40 -22.48 41.15
N ALA A 27 0.21 -23.07 42.18
CA ALA A 27 0.80 -24.41 42.10
C ALA A 27 -0.26 -25.52 41.92
N ALA A 28 -1.42 -25.39 42.58
CA ALA A 28 -2.54 -26.32 42.42
C ALA A 28 -3.09 -26.30 40.99
N ILE A 29 -3.35 -25.11 40.42
CA ILE A 29 -3.83 -24.96 39.04
C ILE A 29 -2.89 -25.65 38.05
N LYS A 30 -1.58 -25.38 38.17
CA LYS A 30 -0.55 -26.01 37.33
C LYS A 30 -0.61 -27.54 37.42
N SER A 31 -0.68 -28.08 38.63
CA SER A 31 -0.67 -29.53 38.85
C SER A 31 -1.97 -30.20 38.38
N GLU A 32 -3.12 -29.58 38.65
CA GLU A 32 -4.43 -30.10 38.28
C GLU A 32 -4.64 -30.10 36.76
N LEU A 33 -4.21 -29.06 36.04
CA LEU A 33 -4.29 -29.02 34.58
C LEU A 33 -3.54 -30.18 33.92
N LEU A 34 -2.32 -30.48 34.38
CA LEU A 34 -1.56 -31.63 33.88
C LEU A 34 -2.23 -32.97 34.24
N LEU A 35 -2.80 -33.08 35.44
CA LEU A 35 -3.54 -34.27 35.86
C LEU A 35 -4.81 -34.48 35.03
N ILE A 36 -5.54 -33.41 34.68
CA ILE A 36 -6.72 -33.50 33.81
C ILE A 36 -6.34 -34.12 32.47
N ILE A 37 -5.22 -33.68 31.85
CA ILE A 37 -4.74 -34.25 30.58
C ILE A 37 -4.44 -35.76 30.72
N GLN A 38 -3.84 -36.18 31.83
CA GLN A 38 -3.50 -37.58 32.09
C GLN A 38 -4.72 -38.49 32.26
N LEU A 39 -5.80 -37.96 32.86
CA LEU A 39 -7.01 -38.73 33.15
C LEU A 39 -8.06 -38.66 32.03
N GLU A 40 -7.93 -37.69 31.13
CA GLU A 40 -8.94 -37.43 30.10
C GLU A 40 -9.00 -38.56 29.07
N THR A 41 -10.19 -39.01 28.72
CA THR A 41 -10.41 -40.10 27.75
C THR A 41 -10.94 -39.58 26.42
N GLN A 42 -11.53 -38.38 26.39
CA GLN A 42 -12.08 -37.78 25.17
C GLN A 42 -11.02 -36.88 24.50
N SER A 43 -10.63 -37.22 23.27
CA SER A 43 -9.64 -36.42 22.50
C SER A 43 -10.04 -34.95 22.34
N SER A 44 -11.33 -34.68 22.11
CA SER A 44 -11.87 -33.31 22.01
C SER A 44 -11.63 -32.49 23.28
N MET A 45 -11.89 -33.06 24.46
CA MET A 45 -11.64 -32.36 25.73
C MET A 45 -10.13 -32.25 25.99
N ARG A 46 -9.37 -33.31 25.73
CA ARG A 46 -7.92 -33.34 25.89
C ARG A 46 -7.24 -32.19 25.15
N ARG A 47 -7.60 -31.97 23.87
CA ARG A 47 -7.12 -30.84 23.07
C ARG A 47 -7.42 -29.49 23.71
N LYS A 48 -8.66 -29.27 24.15
CA LYS A 48 -9.07 -28.01 24.82
C LYS A 48 -8.30 -27.73 26.11
N ILE A 49 -7.98 -28.77 26.88
CA ILE A 49 -7.16 -28.61 28.09
C ILE A 49 -5.68 -28.38 27.72
N CYS A 50 -5.18 -29.01 26.65
CA CYS A 50 -3.85 -28.73 26.12
C CYS A 50 -3.71 -27.26 25.68
N ASP A 51 -4.74 -26.68 25.05
CA ASP A 51 -4.75 -25.26 24.68
C ASP A 51 -4.64 -24.35 25.91
N ILE A 52 -5.35 -24.69 27.00
CA ILE A 52 -5.24 -23.96 28.28
C ILE A 52 -3.83 -24.08 28.87
N VAL A 53 -3.22 -25.28 28.81
CA VAL A 53 -1.87 -25.52 29.31
C VAL A 53 -0.84 -24.74 28.49
N ALA A 54 -0.98 -24.68 27.17
CA ALA A 54 -0.10 -23.89 26.30
C ALA A 54 -0.21 -22.39 26.61
N GLU A 55 -1.43 -21.86 26.73
CA GLU A 55 -1.67 -20.46 27.07
C GLU A 55 -1.10 -20.10 28.45
N LEU A 56 -1.28 -20.97 29.45
CA LEU A 56 -0.68 -20.77 30.76
C LEU A 56 0.85 -20.80 30.68
N ALA A 57 1.43 -21.75 29.94
CA ALA A 57 2.87 -21.86 29.79
C ALA A 57 3.49 -20.65 29.10
N ARG A 58 2.80 -20.07 28.11
CA ARG A 58 3.19 -18.86 27.39
C ARG A 58 3.37 -17.67 28.33
N ASN A 59 2.37 -17.43 29.17
CA ASN A 59 2.38 -16.33 30.14
C ASN A 59 3.31 -16.59 31.36
N LEU A 60 3.91 -17.77 31.46
CA LEU A 60 4.88 -18.12 32.51
C LEU A 60 6.33 -18.11 32.00
N ILE A 61 6.59 -17.39 30.90
CA ILE A 61 7.93 -16.98 30.49
C ILE A 61 8.21 -15.58 31.06
N ASP A 62 9.32 -15.40 31.77
CA ASP A 62 9.69 -14.09 32.33
C ASP A 62 10.29 -13.13 31.28
N GLU A 63 10.52 -11.87 31.66
CA GLU A 63 11.13 -10.84 30.80
C GLU A 63 12.53 -11.22 30.30
N ASP A 64 13.25 -12.03 31.08
CA ASP A 64 14.55 -12.56 30.69
C ASP A 64 14.42 -13.73 29.72
N GLY A 65 13.21 -14.25 29.44
CA GLY A 65 12.96 -15.38 28.54
C GLY A 65 13.06 -16.75 29.20
N ASN A 66 12.97 -16.87 30.54
CA ASN A 66 13.06 -18.14 31.26
C ASN A 66 11.67 -18.69 31.61
N ASN A 67 11.52 -20.01 31.48
CA ASN A 67 10.30 -20.71 31.83
C ASN A 67 10.17 -20.91 33.36
N GLN A 68 9.08 -20.42 33.96
CA GLN A 68 8.77 -20.51 35.38
C GLN A 68 7.96 -21.78 35.79
N TRP A 69 7.68 -22.65 34.83
CA TRP A 69 6.91 -23.89 34.97
C TRP A 69 7.67 -25.14 34.47
N PRO A 70 8.73 -25.56 35.17
CA PRO A 70 9.54 -26.72 34.77
C PRO A 70 8.75 -28.05 34.79
N GLU A 71 7.69 -28.16 35.59
CA GLU A 71 6.81 -29.33 35.61
C GLU A 71 6.05 -29.50 34.29
N GLY A 72 5.71 -28.41 33.60
CA GLY A 72 5.10 -28.44 32.27
C GLY A 72 6.08 -28.99 31.21
N LEU A 73 7.34 -28.55 31.25
CA LEU A 73 8.40 -29.08 30.38
C LEU A 73 8.64 -30.56 30.63
N LYS A 74 8.71 -30.97 31.90
CA LYS A 74 8.85 -32.37 32.28
C LYS A 74 7.67 -33.21 31.76
N PHE A 75 6.45 -32.72 31.93
CA PHE A 75 5.25 -33.38 31.43
C PHE A 75 5.32 -33.62 29.91
N LEU A 76 5.78 -32.63 29.15
CA LEU A 76 5.92 -32.72 27.69
C LEU A 76 6.89 -33.85 27.29
N PHE A 77 8.10 -33.89 27.87
CA PHE A 77 9.08 -34.93 27.56
C PHE A 77 8.66 -36.34 28.00
N ASP A 78 8.08 -36.47 29.20
CA ASP A 78 7.60 -37.75 29.72
C ASP A 78 6.43 -38.29 28.87
N SER A 79 5.55 -37.40 28.41
CA SER A 79 4.36 -37.76 27.63
C SER A 79 4.67 -38.15 26.19
N VAL A 80 5.63 -37.49 25.54
CA VAL A 80 6.15 -37.88 24.21
C VAL A 80 6.78 -39.27 24.23
N SER A 81 7.44 -39.62 25.33
CA SER A 81 8.10 -40.92 25.51
C SER A 81 7.14 -42.03 25.98
N SER A 82 5.87 -41.69 26.25
CA SER A 82 4.86 -42.62 26.76
C SER A 82 4.39 -43.59 25.67
N GLN A 83 4.01 -44.80 26.09
CA GLN A 83 3.32 -45.74 25.20
C GLN A 83 1.85 -45.35 24.96
N ASP A 84 1.29 -44.47 25.78
CA ASP A 84 -0.06 -43.94 25.61
C ASP A 84 -0.08 -42.95 24.43
N VAL A 85 -0.77 -43.35 23.35
CA VAL A 85 -0.93 -42.53 22.14
C VAL A 85 -1.53 -41.17 22.46
N GLY A 86 -2.51 -41.09 23.35
CA GLY A 86 -3.16 -39.83 23.64
C GLY A 86 -2.31 -38.90 24.51
N LEU A 87 -1.36 -39.41 25.30
CA LEU A 87 -0.38 -38.56 25.98
C LEU A 87 0.64 -38.00 25.00
N ARG A 88 1.06 -38.82 24.01
CA ARG A 88 1.90 -38.34 22.91
C ARG A 88 1.20 -37.27 22.08
N GLU A 89 -0.09 -37.46 21.78
CA GLU A 89 -0.93 -36.46 21.11
C GLU A 89 -1.00 -35.17 21.93
N ALA A 90 -1.30 -35.25 23.24
CA ALA A 90 -1.39 -34.08 24.11
C ALA A 90 -0.09 -33.27 24.14
N ALA A 91 1.06 -33.93 24.23
CA ALA A 91 2.35 -33.25 24.29
C ALA A 91 2.70 -32.55 22.96
N LEU A 92 2.43 -33.20 21.82
CA LEU A 92 2.60 -32.57 20.52
C LEU A 92 1.62 -31.42 20.31
N HIS A 93 0.40 -31.50 20.84
CA HIS A 93 -0.61 -30.45 20.75
C HIS A 93 -0.19 -29.20 21.55
N ILE A 94 0.31 -29.39 22.78
CA ILE A 94 0.89 -28.29 23.59
C ILE A 94 2.07 -27.66 22.85
N PHE A 95 2.98 -28.48 22.32
CA PHE A 95 4.16 -27.99 21.62
C PHE A 95 3.82 -27.27 20.30
N TRP A 96 2.82 -27.75 19.57
CA TRP A 96 2.31 -27.09 18.37
C TRP A 96 1.68 -25.73 18.69
N ASN A 97 0.94 -25.62 19.81
CA ASN A 97 0.31 -24.36 20.22
C ASN A 97 1.33 -23.34 20.76
N PHE A 98 2.32 -23.79 21.54
CA PHE A 98 3.39 -22.93 22.05
C PHE A 98 4.78 -23.57 21.85
N PRO A 99 5.40 -23.42 20.67
CA PRO A 99 6.70 -24.00 20.36
C PRO A 99 7.85 -23.38 21.18
N GLY A 100 7.67 -22.15 21.68
CA GLY A 100 8.64 -21.40 22.48
C GLY A 100 8.73 -21.79 23.95
N ILE A 101 8.09 -22.88 24.38
CA ILE A 101 7.97 -23.28 25.79
C ILE A 101 9.33 -23.43 26.52
N PHE A 102 10.43 -23.62 25.81
CA PHE A 102 11.75 -23.77 26.42
C PHE A 102 12.44 -22.45 26.78
N GLY A 103 11.95 -21.31 26.25
CA GLY A 103 12.59 -20.01 26.42
C GLY A 103 14.08 -20.03 26.08
N ASN A 104 14.91 -19.38 26.91
CA ASN A 104 16.37 -19.36 26.74
C ASN A 104 17.06 -20.73 26.84
N GLN A 105 16.37 -21.75 27.38
CA GLN A 105 16.93 -23.10 27.47
C GLN A 105 16.75 -23.90 26.17
N GLN A 106 16.09 -23.35 25.15
CA GLN A 106 15.82 -24.03 23.88
C GLN A 106 17.08 -24.66 23.27
N GLN A 107 18.21 -23.97 23.32
CA GLN A 107 19.49 -24.47 22.79
C GLN A 107 19.96 -25.77 23.48
N HIS A 108 19.61 -25.98 24.75
CA HIS A 108 19.98 -27.20 25.49
C HIS A 108 19.10 -28.40 25.12
N TYR A 109 17.85 -28.15 24.73
CA TYR A 109 16.88 -29.19 24.40
C TYR A 109 16.75 -29.46 22.90
N LEU A 110 17.47 -28.73 22.05
CA LEU A 110 17.32 -28.74 20.60
C LEU A 110 17.37 -30.14 19.98
N GLU A 111 18.37 -30.95 20.37
CA GLU A 111 18.52 -32.34 19.91
C GLU A 111 17.38 -33.25 20.38
N VAL A 112 16.82 -32.98 21.56
CA VAL A 112 15.70 -33.74 22.12
C VAL A 112 14.42 -33.41 21.36
N ILE A 113 14.18 -32.12 21.08
CA ILE A 113 13.04 -31.64 20.26
C ILE A 113 13.11 -32.27 18.87
N LYS A 114 14.27 -32.20 18.21
CA LYS A 114 14.46 -32.80 16.89
C LYS A 114 14.19 -34.30 16.92
N ARG A 115 14.74 -35.03 17.90
CA ARG A 115 14.52 -36.49 18.03
C ARG A 115 13.04 -36.82 18.24
N MET A 116 12.35 -36.07 19.09
CA MET A 116 10.91 -36.23 19.32
C MET A 116 10.13 -36.11 18.01
N LEU A 117 10.33 -35.03 17.26
CA LEU A 117 9.59 -34.77 16.03
C LEU A 117 9.89 -35.83 14.95
N VAL A 118 11.16 -36.24 14.80
CA VAL A 118 11.54 -37.33 13.88
C VAL A 118 10.83 -38.63 14.25
N GLN A 119 10.86 -39.02 15.52
CA GLN A 119 10.26 -40.28 15.97
C GLN A 119 8.74 -40.30 15.79
N CYS A 120 8.06 -39.20 16.13
CA CYS A 120 6.62 -39.07 15.96
C CYS A 120 6.20 -39.05 14.48
N MET A 121 6.96 -38.40 13.60
CA MET A 121 6.70 -38.45 12.14
C MET A 121 6.97 -39.83 11.53
N GLN A 122 7.81 -40.67 12.15
CA GLN A 122 8.08 -42.05 11.71
C GLN A 122 7.06 -43.07 12.25
N ASP A 123 6.10 -42.65 13.08
CA ASP A 123 5.08 -43.54 13.65
C ASP A 123 4.08 -43.99 12.57
N GLN A 124 4.33 -45.15 11.97
CA GLN A 124 3.44 -45.73 10.97
C GLN A 124 2.15 -46.28 11.56
N GLU A 125 2.11 -46.59 12.86
CA GLU A 125 0.95 -47.16 13.53
C GLU A 125 -0.13 -46.11 13.80
N ASN A 126 0.26 -44.83 13.96
CA ASN A 126 -0.63 -43.76 14.38
C ASN A 126 -0.57 -42.55 13.43
N PRO A 127 -1.42 -42.48 12.39
CA PRO A 127 -1.45 -41.36 11.43
C PRO A 127 -1.63 -39.98 12.07
N THR A 128 -2.51 -39.87 13.07
CA THR A 128 -2.77 -38.60 13.79
C THR A 128 -1.52 -38.05 14.48
N ILE A 129 -0.65 -38.91 15.01
CA ILE A 129 0.62 -38.51 15.63
C ILE A 129 1.58 -37.94 14.59
N ARG A 130 1.64 -38.52 13.38
CA ARG A 130 2.46 -37.98 12.28
C ARG A 130 2.00 -36.59 11.86
N THR A 131 0.70 -36.44 11.59
CA THR A 131 0.07 -35.18 11.21
C THR A 131 0.34 -34.09 12.25
N LEU A 132 0.08 -34.38 13.53
CA LEU A 132 0.29 -33.42 14.61
C LEU A 132 1.78 -33.08 14.80
N SER A 133 2.67 -34.06 14.66
CA SER A 133 4.11 -33.83 14.72
C SER A 133 4.61 -32.97 13.55
N ALA A 134 4.03 -33.10 12.36
CA ALA A 134 4.38 -32.27 11.22
C ALA A 134 3.93 -30.81 11.42
N ARG A 135 2.71 -30.60 11.93
CA ARG A 135 2.22 -29.26 12.31
C ARG A 135 3.07 -28.64 13.42
N ALA A 136 3.43 -29.41 14.43
CA ALA A 136 4.30 -28.94 15.50
C ALA A 136 5.71 -28.58 14.99
N ALA A 137 6.26 -29.35 14.04
CA ALA A 137 7.52 -29.04 13.40
C ALA A 137 7.44 -27.74 12.58
N ALA A 138 6.36 -27.54 11.83
CA ALA A 138 6.13 -26.30 11.09
C ALA A 138 6.01 -25.08 12.02
N ALA A 139 5.17 -25.16 13.06
CA ALA A 139 5.02 -24.10 14.05
C ALA A 139 6.34 -23.76 14.75
N PHE A 140 7.17 -24.76 15.06
CA PHE A 140 8.50 -24.53 15.65
C PHE A 140 9.47 -23.83 14.70
N VAL A 141 9.43 -24.16 13.41
CA VAL A 141 10.22 -23.49 12.37
C VAL A 141 9.78 -22.02 12.22
N LEU A 142 8.48 -21.77 12.15
CA LEU A 142 7.89 -20.42 12.07
C LEU A 142 8.26 -19.56 13.28
N ALA A 143 8.14 -20.11 14.50
CA ALA A 143 8.54 -19.43 15.73
C ALA A 143 10.05 -19.10 15.82
N ASN A 144 10.87 -19.62 14.89
CA ASN A 144 12.32 -19.43 14.84
C ASN A 144 12.78 -18.85 13.49
N GLU A 145 11.93 -18.09 12.80
CA GLU A 145 12.18 -17.50 11.47
C GLU A 145 13.56 -16.81 11.31
N GLN A 146 14.03 -16.07 12.32
CA GLN A 146 15.30 -15.33 12.25
C GLN A 146 16.55 -16.20 12.54
N ASN A 147 16.37 -17.43 13.02
CA ASN A 147 17.46 -18.29 13.48
C ASN A 147 17.98 -19.23 12.37
N LEU A 148 18.70 -18.67 11.39
CA LEU A 148 19.24 -19.43 10.26
C LEU A 148 20.04 -20.70 10.65
N PRO A 149 20.90 -20.71 11.68
CA PRO A 149 21.57 -21.93 12.13
C PRO A 149 20.60 -23.02 12.58
N LEU A 150 19.53 -22.66 13.30
CA LEU A 150 18.48 -23.59 13.73
C LEU A 150 17.72 -24.14 12.53
N LEU A 151 17.30 -23.27 11.60
CA LEU A 151 16.59 -23.67 10.39
C LEU A 151 17.40 -24.71 9.58
N LYS A 152 18.72 -24.48 9.43
CA LYS A 152 19.62 -25.45 8.79
C LYS A 152 19.71 -26.76 9.56
N HIS A 153 19.72 -26.72 10.88
CA HIS A 153 19.78 -27.92 11.71
C HIS A 153 18.47 -28.74 11.64
N PHE A 154 17.32 -28.09 11.43
CA PHE A 154 16.01 -28.75 11.38
C PHE A 154 15.61 -29.20 9.96
N ALA A 155 16.38 -28.86 8.92
CA ALA A 155 16.11 -29.22 7.53
C ALA A 155 15.86 -30.73 7.30
N ASP A 156 16.46 -31.61 8.10
CA ASP A 156 16.26 -33.07 8.03
C ASP A 156 14.80 -33.52 8.33
N LEU A 157 13.98 -32.64 8.95
CA LEU A 157 12.57 -32.90 9.23
C LEU A 157 11.69 -32.68 8.00
N LEU A 158 12.14 -31.87 7.04
CA LEU A 158 11.34 -31.42 5.91
C LEU A 158 10.80 -32.59 5.05
N PRO A 159 11.57 -33.64 4.72
CA PRO A 159 11.02 -34.80 4.03
C PRO A 159 9.86 -35.49 4.79
N GLY A 160 9.91 -35.50 6.13
CA GLY A 160 8.84 -36.01 6.97
C GLY A 160 7.59 -35.14 6.94
N ILE A 161 7.77 -33.81 6.97
CA ILE A 161 6.67 -32.84 6.81
C ILE A 161 6.00 -33.03 5.45
N LEU A 162 6.77 -33.11 4.36
CA LEU A 162 6.22 -33.32 3.00
C LEU A 162 5.45 -34.65 2.88
N GLN A 163 5.95 -35.73 3.48
CA GLN A 163 5.21 -36.99 3.50
C GLN A 163 3.90 -36.88 4.30
N ALA A 164 3.92 -36.17 5.42
CA ALA A 164 2.71 -35.94 6.22
C ALA A 164 1.67 -35.08 5.49
N VAL A 165 2.10 -34.05 4.73
CA VAL A 165 1.22 -33.29 3.82
C VAL A 165 0.56 -34.22 2.82
N ASN A 166 1.35 -35.04 2.11
CA ASN A 166 0.82 -35.99 1.14
C ASN A 166 -0.21 -36.94 1.79
N ASP A 167 0.11 -37.53 2.94
CA ASP A 167 -0.77 -38.48 3.62
C ASP A 167 -2.08 -37.82 4.10
N SER A 168 -2.00 -36.64 4.74
CA SER A 168 -3.17 -35.92 5.27
C SER A 168 -4.12 -35.46 4.14
N CYS A 169 -3.59 -34.95 3.03
CA CYS A 169 -4.44 -34.49 1.91
C CYS A 169 -5.34 -35.62 1.38
N TYR A 170 -4.80 -36.83 1.18
CA TYR A 170 -5.60 -37.99 0.74
C TYR A 170 -6.54 -38.57 1.82
N GLN A 171 -6.53 -38.01 3.03
CA GLN A 171 -7.50 -38.28 4.10
C GLN A 171 -8.48 -37.12 4.31
N ASN A 172 -8.57 -36.19 3.36
CA ASN A 172 -9.43 -35.00 3.42
C ASN A 172 -9.08 -34.07 4.60
N ASP A 173 -7.78 -33.94 4.90
CA ASP A 173 -7.22 -33.05 5.91
C ASP A 173 -6.18 -32.12 5.27
N ASP A 174 -6.47 -30.82 5.26
CA ASP A 174 -5.63 -29.77 4.68
C ASP A 174 -4.74 -29.07 5.74
N SER A 175 -4.81 -29.49 7.00
CA SER A 175 -4.15 -28.80 8.12
C SER A 175 -2.62 -28.69 7.97
N VAL A 176 -1.97 -29.75 7.48
CA VAL A 176 -0.50 -29.74 7.27
C VAL A 176 -0.14 -28.99 6.00
N LEU A 177 -1.02 -28.97 4.99
CA LEU A 177 -0.82 -28.21 3.77
C LEU A 177 -0.87 -26.70 4.05
N LYS A 178 -1.82 -26.25 4.88
CA LYS A 178 -1.85 -24.86 5.42
C LYS A 178 -0.52 -24.50 6.09
N SER A 179 0.01 -25.37 6.95
CA SER A 179 1.33 -25.16 7.56
C SER A 179 2.48 -25.10 6.54
N LEU A 180 2.38 -25.77 5.39
CA LEU A 180 3.38 -25.67 4.33
C LEU A 180 3.28 -24.31 3.59
N VAL A 181 2.07 -23.79 3.38
CA VAL A 181 1.85 -22.43 2.86
C VAL A 181 2.45 -21.40 3.83
N GLU A 182 2.17 -21.50 5.14
CA GLU A 182 2.77 -20.61 6.16
C GLU A 182 4.30 -20.65 6.14
N ILE A 183 4.92 -21.83 5.98
CA ILE A 183 6.38 -21.94 5.84
C ILE A 183 6.88 -21.24 4.57
N ALA A 184 6.18 -21.41 3.45
CA ALA A 184 6.53 -20.78 2.19
C ALA A 184 6.43 -19.25 2.27
N ASP A 185 5.44 -18.73 3.00
CA ASP A 185 5.23 -17.30 3.21
C ASP A 185 6.28 -16.67 4.14
N THR A 186 6.37 -17.16 5.38
CA THR A 186 7.17 -16.49 6.42
C THR A 186 8.65 -16.86 6.38
N VAL A 187 8.99 -18.12 6.04
CA VAL A 187 10.37 -18.65 6.15
C VAL A 187 10.77 -19.54 4.96
N PRO A 188 10.64 -19.07 3.71
CA PRO A 188 10.84 -19.88 2.51
C PRO A 188 12.24 -20.48 2.40
N LYS A 189 13.27 -19.81 2.95
CA LYS A 189 14.65 -20.31 2.94
C LYS A 189 14.82 -21.65 3.69
N TYR A 190 13.92 -22.00 4.61
CA TYR A 190 13.90 -23.32 5.24
C TYR A 190 13.61 -24.45 4.24
N LEU A 191 12.83 -24.17 3.19
CA LEU A 191 12.49 -25.14 2.15
C LEU A 191 13.66 -25.43 1.20
N ARG A 192 14.66 -24.56 1.13
CA ARG A 192 15.78 -24.62 0.16
C ARG A 192 16.43 -26.01 0.03
N PRO A 193 16.74 -26.76 1.11
CA PRO A 193 17.38 -28.08 0.99
C PRO A 193 16.55 -29.14 0.27
N HIS A 194 15.22 -29.01 0.29
CA HIS A 194 14.29 -29.92 -0.37
C HIS A 194 13.27 -29.20 -1.24
N LEU A 195 13.66 -28.07 -1.85
CA LEU A 195 12.74 -27.22 -2.62
C LEU A 195 12.12 -27.97 -3.80
N GLU A 196 12.91 -28.72 -4.57
CA GLU A 196 12.39 -29.53 -5.68
C GLU A 196 11.35 -30.57 -5.20
N PRO A 197 11.61 -31.41 -4.17
CA PRO A 197 10.56 -32.24 -3.56
C PRO A 197 9.30 -31.50 -3.10
N THR A 198 9.45 -30.32 -2.48
CA THR A 198 8.32 -29.50 -2.06
C THR A 198 7.47 -29.09 -3.25
N LEU A 199 8.11 -28.53 -4.27
CA LEU A 199 7.45 -28.07 -5.50
C LEU A 199 6.78 -29.22 -6.27
N GLN A 200 7.44 -30.38 -6.37
CA GLN A 200 6.88 -31.57 -7.03
C GLN A 200 5.65 -32.10 -6.28
N LEU A 201 5.65 -32.06 -4.95
CA LEU A 201 4.49 -32.44 -4.14
C LEU A 201 3.32 -31.47 -4.35
N SER A 202 3.57 -30.17 -4.26
CA SER A 202 2.56 -29.13 -4.50
C SER A 202 1.92 -29.28 -5.88
N LEU A 203 2.74 -29.47 -6.92
CA LEU A 203 2.25 -29.68 -8.28
C LEU A 203 1.42 -30.96 -8.41
N LYS A 204 1.86 -32.06 -7.77
CA LYS A 204 1.13 -33.33 -7.75
C LYS A 204 -0.25 -33.16 -7.11
N LEU A 205 -0.34 -32.52 -5.95
CA LEU A 205 -1.59 -32.33 -5.22
C LEU A 205 -2.55 -31.40 -5.99
N CYS A 206 -2.04 -30.31 -6.56
CA CYS A 206 -2.81 -29.39 -7.41
C CYS A 206 -3.44 -30.10 -8.63
N ALA A 207 -2.68 -31.01 -9.26
CA ALA A 207 -3.11 -31.73 -10.46
C ALA A 207 -4.06 -32.91 -10.20
N ASP A 208 -4.20 -33.35 -8.94
CA ASP A 208 -4.97 -34.55 -8.60
C ASP A 208 -6.46 -34.22 -8.46
N THR A 209 -7.25 -34.59 -9.49
CA THR A 209 -8.69 -34.35 -9.54
C THR A 209 -9.50 -35.20 -8.54
N SER A 210 -8.86 -36.05 -7.73
CA SER A 210 -9.53 -36.78 -6.64
C SER A 210 -9.62 -35.97 -5.33
N LEU A 211 -8.85 -34.89 -5.22
CA LEU A 211 -8.86 -33.98 -4.07
C LEU A 211 -9.92 -32.88 -4.26
N SER A 212 -10.32 -32.24 -3.16
CA SER A 212 -11.26 -31.10 -3.21
C SER A 212 -10.62 -29.85 -3.83
N ASN A 213 -11.45 -28.90 -4.28
CA ASN A 213 -10.98 -27.62 -4.82
C ASN A 213 -10.06 -26.90 -3.83
N MET A 214 -10.50 -26.76 -2.57
CA MET A 214 -9.69 -26.14 -1.50
C MET A 214 -8.30 -26.76 -1.35
N GLN A 215 -8.19 -28.10 -1.38
CA GLN A 215 -6.90 -28.77 -1.28
C GLN A 215 -6.00 -28.53 -2.50
N ARG A 216 -6.59 -28.48 -3.70
CA ARG A 216 -5.86 -28.23 -4.94
C ARG A 216 -5.40 -26.77 -5.03
N GLN A 217 -6.26 -25.83 -4.63
CA GLN A 217 -5.96 -24.40 -4.55
C GLN A 217 -4.85 -24.12 -3.52
N LEU A 218 -4.94 -24.67 -2.29
CA LEU A 218 -3.87 -24.55 -1.30
C LEU A 218 -2.53 -25.15 -1.77
N ALA A 219 -2.57 -26.22 -2.56
CA ALA A 219 -1.35 -26.80 -3.13
C ALA A 219 -0.73 -25.89 -4.19
N LEU A 220 -1.55 -25.23 -5.01
CA LEU A 220 -1.10 -24.19 -5.94
C LEU A 220 -0.55 -22.97 -5.18
N GLU A 221 -1.21 -22.57 -4.09
CA GLU A 221 -0.83 -21.42 -3.27
C GLU A 221 0.62 -21.54 -2.78
N VAL A 222 1.09 -22.72 -2.36
CA VAL A 222 2.52 -22.93 -2.01
C VAL A 222 3.48 -22.45 -3.11
N ILE A 223 3.15 -22.70 -4.39
CA ILE A 223 4.00 -22.31 -5.52
C ILE A 223 3.89 -20.80 -5.78
N VAL A 224 2.67 -20.25 -5.70
CA VAL A 224 2.39 -18.82 -5.90
C VAL A 224 3.05 -17.99 -4.79
N THR A 225 2.87 -18.34 -3.52
CA THR A 225 3.53 -17.70 -2.38
C THR A 225 5.05 -17.72 -2.52
N LEU A 226 5.65 -18.84 -2.98
CA LEU A 226 7.10 -18.90 -3.23
C LEU A 226 7.56 -17.99 -4.37
N SER A 227 6.66 -17.66 -5.30
CA SER A 227 6.94 -16.70 -6.37
C SER A 227 6.99 -15.25 -5.89
N GLU A 228 6.39 -14.95 -4.74
CA GLU A 228 6.37 -13.61 -4.12
C GLU A 228 7.47 -13.50 -3.06
N THR A 229 7.56 -14.48 -2.16
CA THR A 229 8.41 -14.44 -0.95
C THR A 229 9.85 -14.92 -1.18
N ALA A 230 10.06 -15.80 -2.17
CA ALA A 230 11.36 -16.36 -2.51
C ALA A 230 11.52 -16.59 -4.02
N ALA A 231 11.06 -15.61 -4.79
CA ALA A 231 11.06 -15.62 -6.25
C ALA A 231 12.42 -16.04 -6.85
N ALA A 232 13.52 -15.55 -6.28
CA ALA A 232 14.88 -15.88 -6.72
C ALA A 232 15.25 -17.36 -6.52
N MET A 233 14.74 -18.01 -5.47
CA MET A 233 14.86 -19.46 -5.30
C MET A 233 14.04 -20.19 -6.38
N LEU A 234 12.79 -19.77 -6.60
CA LEU A 234 11.87 -20.42 -7.53
C LEU A 234 12.33 -20.27 -9.00
N ARG A 235 12.95 -19.15 -9.39
CA ARG A 235 13.53 -18.92 -10.73
C ARG A 235 14.59 -19.96 -11.12
N ARG A 236 15.16 -20.71 -10.17
CA ARG A 236 16.09 -21.82 -10.44
C ARG A 236 15.41 -23.13 -10.81
N HIS A 237 14.10 -23.23 -10.57
CA HIS A 237 13.27 -24.43 -10.80
C HIS A 237 12.29 -24.22 -11.95
N ILE A 238 12.78 -23.66 -13.07
CA ILE A 238 11.97 -23.32 -14.25
C ILE A 238 11.10 -24.46 -14.79
N ASN A 239 11.53 -25.71 -14.62
CA ASN A 239 10.78 -26.89 -15.06
C ASN A 239 9.48 -27.08 -14.28
N ILE A 240 9.46 -26.73 -12.98
CA ILE A 240 8.25 -26.77 -12.15
C ILE A 240 7.32 -25.64 -12.57
N VAL A 241 7.85 -24.41 -12.67
CA VAL A 241 7.08 -23.23 -13.07
C VAL A 241 6.38 -23.48 -14.41
N ALA A 242 7.10 -24.04 -15.38
CA ALA A 242 6.55 -24.41 -16.68
C ALA A 242 5.43 -25.48 -16.59
N GLN A 243 5.44 -26.35 -15.58
CA GLN A 243 4.38 -27.34 -15.35
C GLN A 243 3.21 -26.78 -14.53
N ALA A 244 3.43 -25.77 -13.70
CA ALA A 244 2.40 -25.09 -12.92
C ALA A 244 1.47 -24.26 -13.83
N ILE A 245 2.00 -23.63 -14.88
CA ILE A 245 1.22 -22.85 -15.85
C ILE A 245 0.04 -23.65 -16.43
N PRO A 246 0.22 -24.85 -17.00
CA PRO A 246 -0.90 -25.68 -17.43
C PRO A 246 -1.89 -26.05 -16.32
N GLN A 247 -1.48 -26.15 -15.05
CA GLN A 247 -2.42 -26.44 -13.96
C GLN A 247 -3.35 -25.25 -13.72
N MET A 248 -2.79 -24.03 -13.63
CA MET A 248 -3.58 -22.79 -13.51
C MET A 248 -4.55 -22.65 -14.69
N LEU A 249 -4.05 -22.83 -15.92
CA LEU A 249 -4.90 -22.78 -17.12
C LEU A 249 -6.00 -23.86 -17.10
N THR A 250 -5.73 -25.07 -16.61
CA THR A 250 -6.74 -26.13 -16.48
C THR A 250 -7.82 -25.74 -15.46
N MET A 251 -7.43 -25.11 -14.35
CA MET A 251 -8.37 -24.59 -13.36
C MET A 251 -9.25 -23.47 -13.96
N MET A 252 -8.68 -22.58 -14.79
CA MET A 252 -9.43 -21.54 -15.52
C MET A 252 -10.45 -22.07 -16.54
N VAL A 253 -10.29 -23.30 -17.04
CA VAL A 253 -11.28 -23.95 -17.94
C VAL A 253 -12.44 -24.57 -17.16
N ASP A 254 -12.34 -24.71 -15.84
CA ASP A 254 -13.35 -25.32 -14.96
C ASP A 254 -14.54 -24.38 -14.71
N LEU A 255 -15.28 -24.10 -15.78
CA LEU A 255 -16.46 -23.23 -15.79
C LEU A 255 -17.73 -24.05 -15.93
N GLU A 256 -18.77 -23.70 -15.18
CA GLU A 256 -20.11 -24.27 -15.36
C GLU A 256 -20.86 -23.56 -16.49
N GLU A 257 -21.70 -24.29 -17.23
CA GLU A 257 -22.59 -23.71 -18.25
C GLU A 257 -23.89 -23.29 -17.58
N ASP A 258 -24.17 -21.99 -17.57
CA ASP A 258 -25.43 -21.44 -17.11
C ASP A 258 -26.21 -20.87 -18.30
N GLU A 259 -27.39 -21.43 -18.57
CA GLU A 259 -28.26 -21.04 -19.69
C GLU A 259 -28.87 -19.65 -19.48
N ASP A 260 -29.03 -19.19 -18.23
CA ASP A 260 -29.63 -17.90 -17.88
C ASP A 260 -28.62 -16.76 -17.73
N TRP A 261 -27.31 -17.08 -17.75
CA TRP A 261 -26.19 -16.14 -17.60
C TRP A 261 -26.33 -14.87 -18.45
N ALA A 262 -26.77 -14.99 -19.70
CA ALA A 262 -26.89 -13.88 -20.64
C ALA A 262 -28.01 -12.87 -20.30
N ASN A 263 -29.02 -13.30 -19.52
CA ASN A 263 -30.21 -12.52 -19.18
C ASN A 263 -30.20 -12.00 -17.74
N ALA A 264 -29.18 -12.35 -16.95
CA ALA A 264 -29.02 -11.82 -15.60
C ALA A 264 -28.83 -10.30 -15.63
N ASP A 265 -29.66 -9.58 -14.86
CA ASP A 265 -29.62 -8.12 -14.69
C ASP A 265 -28.83 -7.70 -13.44
N GLU A 266 -28.04 -8.63 -12.91
CA GLU A 266 -27.10 -8.46 -11.82
C GLU A 266 -25.81 -9.16 -12.21
N LEU A 267 -24.68 -8.59 -11.79
CA LEU A 267 -23.42 -9.33 -11.83
C LEU A 267 -23.56 -10.43 -10.77
N GLU A 268 -23.22 -11.67 -11.14
CA GLU A 268 -22.98 -12.69 -10.11
C GLU A 268 -21.81 -12.20 -9.27
N ASP A 269 -21.93 -12.28 -7.95
CA ASP A 269 -20.76 -12.18 -7.08
C ASP A 269 -19.76 -13.23 -7.58
N ASP A 270 -18.50 -12.84 -7.78
CA ASP A 270 -17.49 -13.78 -8.20
C ASP A 270 -17.45 -14.92 -7.18
N ASP A 271 -17.63 -16.15 -7.65
CA ASP A 271 -17.39 -17.33 -6.82
C ASP A 271 -15.89 -17.40 -6.58
N PHE A 272 -15.41 -16.63 -5.60
CA PHE A 272 -14.00 -16.50 -5.21
C PHE A 272 -13.39 -17.87 -4.86
N ASP A 273 -14.23 -18.83 -4.46
CA ASP A 273 -13.86 -20.20 -4.17
C ASP A 273 -13.76 -21.11 -5.41
N SER A 274 -14.17 -20.61 -6.59
CA SER A 274 -14.11 -21.39 -7.82
C SER A 274 -12.67 -21.64 -8.29
N ASN A 275 -12.43 -22.79 -8.93
CA ASN A 275 -11.13 -23.08 -9.53
C ASN A 275 -10.75 -22.04 -10.60
N ALA A 276 -11.74 -21.49 -11.32
CA ALA A 276 -11.46 -20.57 -12.41
C ALA A 276 -10.85 -19.25 -11.92
N VAL A 277 -11.46 -18.64 -10.89
CA VAL A 277 -10.97 -17.40 -10.26
C VAL A 277 -9.63 -17.64 -9.56
N ALA A 278 -9.52 -18.73 -8.78
CA ALA A 278 -8.27 -19.07 -8.10
C ALA A 278 -7.11 -19.30 -9.08
N GLY A 279 -7.36 -19.97 -10.21
CA GLY A 279 -6.35 -20.21 -11.25
C GLY A 279 -5.92 -18.93 -11.98
N GLU A 280 -6.86 -18.00 -12.19
CA GLU A 280 -6.59 -16.68 -12.78
C GLU A 280 -5.74 -15.81 -11.85
N SER A 281 -6.17 -15.65 -10.60
CA SER A 281 -5.46 -14.87 -9.58
C SER A 281 -4.04 -15.42 -9.32
N ALA A 282 -3.90 -16.74 -9.23
CA ALA A 282 -2.59 -17.39 -9.09
C ALA A 282 -1.65 -17.10 -10.27
N LEU A 283 -2.20 -17.02 -11.49
CA LEU A 283 -1.40 -16.75 -12.69
C LEU A 283 -0.89 -15.32 -12.72
N ASP A 284 -1.73 -14.35 -12.37
CA ASP A 284 -1.35 -12.95 -12.25
C ASP A 284 -0.24 -12.76 -11.19
N ARG A 285 -0.51 -13.19 -9.95
CA ARG A 285 0.47 -13.15 -8.84
C ARG A 285 1.81 -13.78 -9.20
N MET A 286 1.80 -14.95 -9.86
CA MET A 286 3.03 -15.61 -10.31
C MET A 286 3.72 -14.87 -11.47
N ALA A 287 2.96 -14.25 -12.37
CA ALA A 287 3.52 -13.42 -13.44
C ALA A 287 4.21 -12.17 -12.88
N CYS A 288 3.61 -11.52 -11.87
CA CYS A 288 4.18 -10.38 -11.16
C CYS A 288 5.42 -10.78 -10.34
N GLY A 289 5.35 -11.86 -9.56
CA GLY A 289 6.46 -12.32 -8.70
C GLY A 289 7.69 -12.82 -9.46
N LEU A 290 7.51 -13.55 -10.57
CA LEU A 290 8.63 -14.08 -11.37
C LEU A 290 9.04 -13.16 -12.53
N GLY A 291 8.16 -12.25 -12.93
CA GLY A 291 8.33 -11.32 -14.05
C GLY A 291 8.18 -11.94 -15.44
N GLY A 292 7.75 -11.11 -16.39
CA GLY A 292 7.44 -11.55 -17.75
C GLY A 292 8.62 -12.01 -18.61
N LYS A 293 9.87 -11.73 -18.23
CA LYS A 293 11.06 -12.34 -18.89
C LYS A 293 11.02 -13.87 -18.81
N LEU A 294 10.52 -14.43 -17.69
CA LEU A 294 10.43 -15.87 -17.48
C LEU A 294 9.06 -16.45 -17.87
N VAL A 295 7.97 -15.78 -17.47
CA VAL A 295 6.61 -16.34 -17.58
C VAL A 295 6.06 -16.25 -19.00
N LEU A 296 6.21 -15.11 -19.69
CA LEU A 296 5.63 -14.91 -21.02
C LEU A 296 6.08 -15.97 -22.05
N PRO A 297 7.37 -16.36 -22.15
CA PRO A 297 7.80 -17.43 -23.06
C PRO A 297 7.16 -18.79 -22.78
N MET A 298 6.82 -19.08 -21.53
CA MET A 298 6.23 -20.37 -21.14
C MET A 298 4.74 -20.40 -21.48
N ILE A 299 4.00 -19.32 -21.23
CA ILE A 299 2.54 -19.31 -21.37
C ILE A 299 2.04 -18.95 -22.78
N LYS A 300 2.84 -18.21 -23.56
CA LYS A 300 2.41 -17.67 -24.87
C LYS A 300 1.84 -18.74 -25.81
N GLU A 301 2.49 -19.88 -25.95
CA GLU A 301 2.01 -20.95 -26.83
C GLU A 301 0.72 -21.60 -26.31
N HIS A 302 0.58 -21.75 -24.98
CA HIS A 302 -0.62 -22.29 -24.36
C HIS A 302 -1.84 -21.38 -24.61
N ILE A 303 -1.71 -20.08 -24.38
CA ILE A 303 -2.78 -19.10 -24.67
C ILE A 303 -3.18 -19.19 -26.15
N MET A 304 -2.22 -19.21 -27.07
CA MET A 304 -2.53 -19.28 -28.51
C MET A 304 -3.26 -20.57 -28.90
N GLN A 305 -2.92 -21.70 -28.29
CA GLN A 305 -3.64 -22.96 -28.49
C GLN A 305 -5.06 -22.91 -27.93
N MET A 306 -5.24 -22.32 -26.74
CA MET A 306 -6.54 -22.17 -26.08
C MET A 306 -7.47 -21.24 -26.86
N LEU A 307 -6.98 -20.10 -27.36
CA LEU A 307 -7.74 -19.15 -28.18
C LEU A 307 -8.22 -19.76 -29.51
N GLN A 308 -7.49 -20.72 -30.07
CA GLN A 308 -7.86 -21.41 -31.32
C GLN A 308 -8.71 -22.66 -31.09
N ASN A 309 -9.03 -23.01 -29.85
CA ASN A 309 -9.75 -24.22 -29.51
C ASN A 309 -11.26 -24.09 -29.83
N PRO A 310 -11.92 -25.13 -30.39
CA PRO A 310 -13.37 -25.12 -30.60
C PRO A 310 -14.19 -25.06 -29.30
N ASP A 311 -13.64 -25.51 -28.17
CA ASP A 311 -14.28 -25.40 -26.87
C ASP A 311 -14.29 -23.94 -26.39
N TRP A 312 -15.47 -23.41 -26.09
CA TRP A 312 -15.63 -22.03 -25.66
C TRP A 312 -14.96 -21.76 -24.31
N LYS A 313 -14.91 -22.77 -23.41
CA LYS A 313 -14.27 -22.63 -22.10
C LYS A 313 -12.76 -22.42 -22.22
N CYS A 314 -12.14 -23.12 -23.18
CA CYS A 314 -10.73 -22.90 -23.52
C CYS A 314 -10.50 -21.49 -24.07
N ARG A 315 -11.35 -21.00 -24.97
CA ARG A 315 -11.21 -19.64 -25.52
C ARG A 315 -11.41 -18.56 -24.46
N HIS A 316 -12.40 -18.75 -23.59
CA HIS A 316 -12.63 -17.89 -22.42
C HIS A 316 -11.40 -17.84 -21.52
N ALA A 317 -10.93 -19.00 -21.04
CA ALA A 317 -9.76 -19.09 -20.18
C ALA A 317 -8.49 -18.52 -20.85
N GLY A 318 -8.33 -18.67 -22.18
CA GLY A 318 -7.23 -18.06 -22.91
C GLY A 318 -7.26 -16.52 -22.90
N LEU A 319 -8.45 -15.91 -22.91
CA LEU A 319 -8.62 -14.45 -22.82
C LEU A 319 -8.43 -13.94 -21.38
N MET A 320 -8.95 -14.66 -20.38
CA MET A 320 -8.72 -14.32 -18.98
C MET A 320 -7.24 -14.49 -18.60
N ALA A 321 -6.58 -15.55 -19.06
CA ALA A 321 -5.14 -15.75 -18.84
C ALA A 321 -4.29 -14.66 -19.51
N LEU A 322 -4.72 -14.13 -20.66
CA LEU A 322 -4.07 -12.98 -21.29
C LEU A 322 -4.25 -11.70 -20.46
N SER A 323 -5.41 -11.56 -19.79
CA SER A 323 -5.69 -10.45 -18.88
C SER A 323 -4.79 -10.54 -17.64
N ALA A 324 -4.76 -11.72 -16.99
CA ALA A 324 -3.98 -11.98 -15.79
C ALA A 324 -2.47 -11.77 -15.97
N ILE A 325 -1.87 -12.16 -17.10
CA ILE A 325 -0.42 -11.94 -17.29
C ILE A 325 -0.07 -10.50 -17.67
N GLY A 326 -1.05 -9.65 -17.91
CA GLY A 326 -0.86 -8.30 -18.44
C GLY A 326 0.04 -7.47 -17.55
N GLU A 327 -0.28 -7.35 -16.26
CA GLU A 327 0.48 -6.58 -15.28
C GLU A 327 1.96 -7.04 -15.19
N GLY A 328 2.19 -8.32 -14.88
CA GLY A 328 3.54 -8.87 -14.71
C GLY A 328 4.36 -9.05 -15.99
N CYS A 329 3.73 -9.03 -17.18
CA CYS A 329 4.40 -9.27 -18.47
C CYS A 329 4.31 -8.12 -19.49
N HIS A 330 3.70 -6.98 -19.15
CA HIS A 330 3.39 -5.91 -20.11
C HIS A 330 4.63 -5.47 -20.91
N GLN A 331 5.77 -5.27 -20.23
CA GLN A 331 7.00 -4.79 -20.87
C GLN A 331 7.49 -5.74 -21.97
N GLN A 332 7.40 -7.06 -21.77
CA GLN A 332 7.80 -8.06 -22.77
C GLN A 332 6.73 -8.26 -23.85
N MET A 333 5.45 -8.00 -23.53
CA MET A 333 4.33 -8.10 -24.46
C MET A 333 4.25 -6.93 -25.44
N GLU A 334 4.85 -5.77 -25.16
CA GLU A 334 4.79 -4.58 -26.03
C GLU A 334 5.15 -4.86 -27.50
N GLY A 335 6.13 -5.74 -27.74
CA GLY A 335 6.59 -6.10 -29.08
C GLY A 335 5.58 -6.90 -29.91
N ILE A 336 4.66 -7.61 -29.26
CA ILE A 336 3.58 -8.41 -29.88
C ILE A 336 2.19 -7.82 -29.63
N LEU A 337 2.09 -6.71 -28.91
CA LEU A 337 0.82 -6.11 -28.46
C LEU A 337 -0.14 -5.81 -29.63
N ASN A 338 0.36 -5.30 -30.76
CA ASN A 338 -0.51 -5.07 -31.92
C ASN A 338 -1.13 -6.37 -32.45
N GLU A 339 -0.39 -7.48 -32.48
CA GLU A 339 -0.92 -8.78 -32.92
C GLU A 339 -1.97 -9.29 -31.93
N ILE A 340 -1.68 -9.18 -30.63
CA ILE A 340 -2.58 -9.55 -29.55
C ILE A 340 -3.89 -8.76 -29.64
N VAL A 341 -3.83 -7.43 -29.70
CA VAL A 341 -5.03 -6.58 -29.77
C VAL A 341 -5.88 -6.92 -30.99
N ASN A 342 -5.27 -7.06 -32.17
CA ASN A 342 -6.02 -7.40 -33.37
C ASN A 342 -6.68 -8.79 -33.28
N LEU A 343 -6.05 -9.74 -32.59
CA LEU A 343 -6.61 -11.07 -32.34
C LEU A 343 -7.77 -11.00 -31.34
N VAL A 344 -7.59 -10.33 -30.19
CA VAL A 344 -8.60 -10.18 -29.14
C VAL A 344 -9.86 -9.50 -29.67
N LEU A 345 -9.73 -8.46 -30.50
CA LEU A 345 -10.86 -7.76 -31.09
C LEU A 345 -11.77 -8.68 -31.94
N LEU A 346 -11.26 -9.77 -32.50
CA LEU A 346 -12.09 -10.73 -33.24
C LEU A 346 -13.01 -11.54 -32.31
N PHE A 347 -12.59 -11.77 -31.07
CA PHE A 347 -13.39 -12.52 -30.08
C PHE A 347 -14.58 -11.74 -29.54
N LEU A 348 -14.67 -10.42 -29.79
CA LEU A 348 -15.90 -9.66 -29.56
C LEU A 348 -17.08 -10.15 -30.43
N GLN A 349 -16.78 -10.88 -31.51
CA GLN A 349 -17.76 -11.48 -32.41
C GLN A 349 -17.82 -13.03 -32.27
N ASP A 350 -17.26 -13.59 -31.19
CA ASP A 350 -17.32 -15.03 -30.93
C ASP A 350 -18.78 -15.51 -30.80
N PRO A 351 -19.13 -16.71 -31.30
CA PRO A 351 -20.48 -17.25 -31.14
C PRO A 351 -20.92 -17.40 -29.68
N HIS A 352 -19.98 -17.56 -28.75
CA HIS A 352 -20.29 -17.76 -27.34
C HIS A 352 -20.29 -16.43 -26.56
N PRO A 353 -21.38 -16.08 -25.85
CA PRO A 353 -21.48 -14.80 -25.13
C PRO A 353 -20.43 -14.63 -24.04
N ARG A 354 -20.09 -15.69 -23.28
CA ARG A 354 -19.04 -15.60 -22.25
C ARG A 354 -17.65 -15.36 -22.84
N VAL A 355 -17.37 -15.82 -24.06
CA VAL A 355 -16.09 -15.53 -24.73
C VAL A 355 -16.03 -14.06 -25.16
N ARG A 356 -17.15 -13.51 -25.65
CA ARG A 356 -17.27 -12.07 -25.95
C ARG A 356 -17.10 -11.20 -24.69
N TYR A 357 -17.62 -11.65 -23.55
CA TYR A 357 -17.39 -11.03 -22.25
C TYR A 357 -15.90 -11.05 -21.89
N ALA A 358 -15.25 -12.21 -21.88
CA ALA A 358 -13.81 -12.31 -21.60
C ALA A 358 -12.95 -11.48 -22.59
N ALA A 359 -13.41 -11.30 -23.83
CA ALA A 359 -12.74 -10.41 -24.78
C ALA A 359 -12.86 -8.93 -24.39
N CYS A 360 -14.00 -8.50 -23.85
CA CYS A 360 -14.16 -7.18 -23.28
C CYS A 360 -13.25 -7.01 -22.05
N ASN A 361 -13.18 -8.01 -21.16
CA ASN A 361 -12.27 -8.02 -20.01
C ASN A 361 -10.82 -7.79 -20.45
N ALA A 362 -10.33 -8.61 -21.39
CA ALA A 362 -8.97 -8.51 -21.89
C ALA A 362 -8.67 -7.15 -22.52
N ILE A 363 -9.63 -6.52 -23.21
CA ILE A 363 -9.44 -5.17 -23.78
C ILE A 363 -9.38 -4.12 -22.67
N GLY A 364 -10.26 -4.21 -21.67
CA GLY A 364 -10.27 -3.30 -20.52
C GLY A 364 -8.98 -3.38 -19.72
N GLN A 365 -8.57 -4.60 -19.36
CA GLN A 365 -7.35 -4.86 -18.61
C GLN A 365 -6.10 -4.40 -19.39
N MET A 366 -6.01 -4.72 -20.69
CA MET A 366 -4.90 -4.21 -21.51
C MET A 366 -4.90 -2.67 -21.64
N ALA A 367 -6.05 -2.02 -21.50
CA ALA A 367 -6.10 -0.56 -21.52
C ALA A 367 -5.48 0.05 -20.26
N THR A 368 -5.59 -0.62 -19.11
CA THR A 368 -4.95 -0.25 -17.85
C THR A 368 -3.46 -0.63 -17.86
N ASP A 369 -3.10 -1.90 -18.07
CA ASP A 369 -1.72 -2.39 -17.92
C ASP A 369 -0.73 -1.77 -18.90
N PHE A 370 -1.20 -1.40 -20.10
CA PHE A 370 -0.37 -0.83 -21.16
C PHE A 370 -0.62 0.68 -21.34
N ALA A 371 -1.26 1.34 -20.38
CA ALA A 371 -1.48 2.78 -20.37
C ALA A 371 -0.15 3.58 -20.31
N PRO A 372 -0.09 4.78 -20.91
CA PRO A 372 -0.99 5.35 -21.91
C PRO A 372 -0.62 4.90 -23.35
N GLY A 373 0.28 3.92 -23.49
CA GLY A 373 0.81 3.45 -24.78
C GLY A 373 -0.26 2.74 -25.63
N PHE A 374 -1.16 2.00 -24.98
CA PHE A 374 -2.30 1.32 -25.59
C PHE A 374 -3.24 2.31 -26.29
N GLN A 375 -3.68 3.34 -25.55
CA GLN A 375 -4.59 4.38 -26.02
C GLN A 375 -3.98 5.11 -27.22
N LYS A 376 -2.68 5.45 -27.15
CA LYS A 376 -1.95 6.10 -28.25
C LYS A 376 -1.91 5.29 -29.54
N LYS A 377 -1.86 3.96 -29.46
CA LYS A 377 -1.69 3.09 -30.63
C LYS A 377 -3.00 2.57 -31.21
N PHE A 378 -4.00 2.32 -30.36
CA PHE A 378 -5.17 1.51 -30.74
C PHE A 378 -6.51 2.22 -30.63
N HIS A 379 -6.55 3.49 -30.25
CA HIS A 379 -7.79 4.26 -30.03
C HIS A 379 -8.84 4.08 -31.14
N GLU A 380 -8.46 4.15 -32.41
CA GLU A 380 -9.41 4.06 -33.53
C GLU A 380 -10.10 2.69 -33.60
N LYS A 381 -9.35 1.60 -33.41
CA LYS A 381 -9.88 0.23 -33.48
C LYS A 381 -10.67 -0.15 -32.23
N VAL A 382 -10.11 0.16 -31.06
CA VAL A 382 -10.68 -0.24 -29.78
C VAL A 382 -11.98 0.50 -29.51
N ILE A 383 -12.00 1.84 -29.66
CA ILE A 383 -13.23 2.62 -29.46
C ILE A 383 -14.32 2.15 -30.42
N ALA A 384 -14.01 1.97 -31.71
CA ALA A 384 -15.00 1.54 -32.68
C ALA A 384 -15.57 0.14 -32.36
N ALA A 385 -14.71 -0.80 -31.97
CA ALA A 385 -15.13 -2.16 -31.64
C ALA A 385 -15.96 -2.21 -30.36
N LEU A 386 -15.56 -1.52 -29.29
CA LEU A 386 -16.31 -1.46 -28.03
C LEU A 386 -17.67 -0.81 -28.25
N LEU A 387 -17.74 0.32 -28.97
CA LEU A 387 -19.02 0.96 -29.31
C LEU A 387 -19.94 0.01 -30.09
N GLN A 388 -19.40 -0.73 -31.07
CA GLN A 388 -20.18 -1.73 -31.81
C GLN A 388 -20.69 -2.85 -30.89
N THR A 389 -19.86 -3.34 -29.96
CA THR A 389 -20.27 -4.38 -29.01
C THR A 389 -21.33 -3.88 -28.03
N MET A 390 -21.28 -2.60 -27.63
CA MET A 390 -22.33 -1.97 -26.80
C MET A 390 -23.68 -1.84 -27.55
N GLU A 391 -23.69 -1.89 -28.88
CA GLU A 391 -24.92 -1.90 -29.68
C GLU A 391 -25.57 -3.30 -29.82
N ASP A 392 -24.90 -4.39 -29.39
CA ASP A 392 -25.39 -5.75 -29.52
C ASP A 392 -26.58 -6.04 -28.59
N GLN A 393 -27.79 -5.64 -28.98
CA GLN A 393 -29.04 -5.76 -28.22
C GLN A 393 -29.39 -7.19 -27.76
N GLY A 394 -28.69 -8.22 -28.25
CA GLY A 394 -28.93 -9.62 -27.90
C GLY A 394 -28.34 -10.08 -26.56
N ASN A 395 -27.43 -9.34 -25.93
CA ASN A 395 -26.78 -9.78 -24.68
C ASN A 395 -26.43 -8.63 -23.74
N GLN A 396 -27.08 -8.57 -22.57
CA GLN A 396 -26.92 -7.45 -21.62
C GLN A 396 -25.56 -7.46 -20.93
N ARG A 397 -25.06 -8.62 -20.49
CA ARG A 397 -23.76 -8.72 -19.80
C ARG A 397 -22.60 -8.31 -20.70
N VAL A 398 -22.62 -8.71 -21.98
CA VAL A 398 -21.59 -8.33 -22.96
C VAL A 398 -21.61 -6.81 -23.21
N GLN A 399 -22.79 -6.19 -23.35
CA GLN A 399 -22.88 -4.72 -23.48
C GLN A 399 -22.33 -4.00 -22.27
N ALA A 400 -22.75 -4.43 -21.07
CA ALA A 400 -22.31 -3.83 -19.81
C ALA A 400 -20.79 -3.92 -19.67
N HIS A 401 -20.20 -5.08 -20.01
CA HIS A 401 -18.77 -5.28 -19.89
C HIS A 401 -17.96 -4.57 -21.00
N ALA A 402 -18.51 -4.39 -22.20
CA ALA A 402 -17.92 -3.52 -23.22
C ALA A 402 -17.90 -2.05 -22.77
N ALA A 403 -18.94 -1.60 -22.07
CA ALA A 403 -18.97 -0.27 -21.46
C ALA A 403 -17.96 -0.14 -20.31
N ALA A 404 -17.77 -1.19 -19.49
CA ALA A 404 -16.72 -1.26 -18.48
C ALA A 404 -15.32 -1.15 -19.09
N ALA A 405 -15.03 -1.92 -20.14
CA ALA A 405 -13.76 -1.83 -20.87
C ALA A 405 -13.53 -0.44 -21.49
N LEU A 406 -14.60 0.25 -21.89
CA LEU A 406 -14.50 1.63 -22.38
C LEU A 406 -14.15 2.62 -21.28
N ILE A 407 -14.61 2.40 -20.04
CA ILE A 407 -14.23 3.21 -18.86
C ILE A 407 -12.71 3.11 -18.64
N ASN A 408 -12.16 1.90 -18.49
CA ASN A 408 -10.72 1.69 -18.35
C ASN A 408 -9.93 2.33 -19.50
N PHE A 409 -10.46 2.24 -20.73
CA PHE A 409 -9.83 2.90 -21.87
C PHE A 409 -9.78 4.42 -21.72
N THR A 410 -10.87 5.05 -21.28
CA THR A 410 -10.99 6.51 -21.23
C THR A 410 -10.31 7.13 -20.02
N GLU A 411 -10.30 6.47 -18.85
CA GLU A 411 -9.66 6.96 -17.63
C GLU A 411 -8.16 7.23 -17.85
N ASP A 412 -7.47 6.30 -18.50
CA ASP A 412 -6.04 6.42 -18.80
C ASP A 412 -5.75 7.05 -20.19
N CYS A 413 -6.78 7.54 -20.88
CA CYS A 413 -6.63 8.16 -22.19
C CYS A 413 -6.16 9.62 -22.05
N PRO A 414 -5.02 10.00 -22.65
CA PRO A 414 -4.64 11.40 -22.68
C PRO A 414 -5.73 12.24 -23.36
N LYS A 415 -6.22 13.28 -22.67
CA LYS A 415 -7.26 14.20 -23.17
C LYS A 415 -7.08 14.61 -24.64
N SER A 416 -5.84 14.90 -25.06
CA SER A 416 -5.52 15.27 -26.44
C SER A 416 -5.93 14.22 -27.50
N LEU A 417 -5.94 12.94 -27.13
CA LEU A 417 -6.29 11.82 -28.00
C LEU A 417 -7.79 11.50 -27.96
N LEU A 418 -8.48 11.80 -26.85
CA LEU A 418 -9.92 11.56 -26.73
C LEU A 418 -10.74 12.58 -27.53
N ILE A 419 -10.31 13.86 -27.55
CA ILE A 419 -11.06 14.99 -28.15
C ILE A 419 -11.55 14.72 -29.59
N PRO A 420 -10.74 14.17 -30.52
CA PRO A 420 -11.19 13.90 -31.89
C PRO A 420 -12.39 12.92 -31.99
N TYR A 421 -12.55 12.04 -31.01
CA TYR A 421 -13.61 11.02 -30.96
C TYR A 421 -14.80 11.45 -30.11
N LEU A 422 -14.67 12.55 -29.36
CA LEU A 422 -15.63 12.95 -28.33
C LEU A 422 -17.06 13.08 -28.88
N ASP A 423 -17.25 13.70 -30.03
CA ASP A 423 -18.58 13.85 -30.65
C ASP A 423 -19.22 12.49 -31.00
N THR A 424 -18.43 11.56 -31.53
CA THR A 424 -18.90 10.22 -31.87
C THR A 424 -19.22 9.43 -30.61
N LEU A 425 -18.31 9.39 -29.63
CA LEU A 425 -18.48 8.71 -28.35
C LEU A 425 -19.75 9.19 -27.63
N VAL A 426 -19.86 10.51 -27.45
CA VAL A 426 -21.00 11.14 -26.77
C VAL A 426 -22.32 10.79 -27.45
N LYS A 427 -22.40 10.87 -28.78
CA LYS A 427 -23.64 10.54 -29.50
C LYS A 427 -24.07 9.10 -29.29
N HIS A 428 -23.13 8.16 -29.34
CA HIS A 428 -23.44 6.73 -29.12
C HIS A 428 -23.86 6.48 -27.68
N LEU A 429 -23.09 6.99 -26.70
CA LEU A 429 -23.42 6.86 -25.27
C LEU A 429 -24.78 7.46 -24.94
N HIS A 430 -25.11 8.64 -25.49
CA HIS A 430 -26.43 9.25 -25.32
C HIS A 430 -27.54 8.37 -25.90
N SER A 431 -27.36 7.85 -27.12
CA SER A 431 -28.34 6.96 -27.75
C SER A 431 -28.59 5.70 -26.92
N ILE A 432 -27.53 5.06 -26.42
CA ILE A 432 -27.65 3.87 -25.58
C ILE A 432 -28.31 4.22 -24.24
N MET A 433 -27.89 5.30 -23.58
CA MET A 433 -28.48 5.75 -22.31
C MET A 433 -29.99 5.97 -22.43
N VAL A 434 -30.46 6.65 -23.49
CA VAL A 434 -31.90 6.90 -23.71
C VAL A 434 -32.67 5.60 -23.91
N LEU A 435 -32.13 4.65 -24.68
CA LEU A 435 -32.75 3.35 -24.90
C LEU A 435 -32.82 2.54 -23.59
N LYS A 436 -31.71 2.46 -22.85
CA LYS A 436 -31.66 1.71 -21.59
C LYS A 436 -32.48 2.33 -20.48
N LEU A 437 -32.64 3.66 -20.49
CA LEU A 437 -33.59 4.33 -19.61
C LEU A 437 -35.05 3.95 -19.90
N GLN A 438 -35.42 3.76 -21.18
CA GLN A 438 -36.75 3.26 -21.54
C GLN A 438 -36.94 1.81 -21.07
N GLU A 439 -35.93 0.96 -21.27
CA GLU A 439 -35.95 -0.44 -20.80
C GLU A 439 -36.08 -0.53 -19.26
N LEU A 440 -35.38 0.33 -18.51
CA LEU A 440 -35.51 0.44 -17.06
C LEU A 440 -36.96 0.77 -16.66
N ILE A 441 -37.61 1.71 -17.35
CA ILE A 441 -39.00 2.10 -17.05
C ILE A 441 -39.99 0.98 -17.40
N GLU A 442 -39.77 0.27 -18.50
CA GLU A 442 -40.68 -0.78 -18.98
C GLU A 442 -40.53 -2.12 -18.26
N LYS A 443 -39.28 -2.49 -17.93
CA LYS A 443 -38.92 -3.85 -17.48
C LYS A 443 -38.12 -3.89 -16.18
N GLY A 444 -37.58 -2.76 -15.72
CA GLY A 444 -36.75 -2.70 -14.52
C GLY A 444 -35.28 -3.09 -14.72
N THR A 445 -34.82 -3.28 -15.97
CA THR A 445 -33.43 -3.68 -16.27
C THR A 445 -32.47 -2.50 -16.11
N LYS A 446 -31.38 -2.69 -15.35
CA LYS A 446 -30.47 -1.61 -14.94
C LYS A 446 -29.00 -1.85 -15.30
N LEU A 447 -28.56 -3.10 -15.47
CA LEU A 447 -27.13 -3.47 -15.55
C LEU A 447 -26.33 -2.65 -16.57
N VAL A 448 -26.83 -2.56 -17.81
CA VAL A 448 -26.15 -1.82 -18.88
C VAL A 448 -26.19 -0.31 -18.61
N LEU A 449 -27.30 0.20 -18.08
CA LEU A 449 -27.47 1.62 -17.81
C LEU A 449 -26.47 2.12 -16.76
N GLU A 450 -26.21 1.32 -15.71
CA GLU A 450 -25.21 1.63 -14.69
C GLU A 450 -23.81 1.84 -15.28
N GLN A 451 -23.39 0.95 -16.19
CA GLN A 451 -22.09 1.05 -16.84
C GLN A 451 -22.04 2.20 -17.85
N VAL A 452 -23.12 2.44 -18.60
CA VAL A 452 -23.19 3.57 -19.56
C VAL A 452 -23.11 4.91 -18.84
N VAL A 453 -23.79 5.08 -17.70
CA VAL A 453 -23.72 6.30 -16.89
C VAL A 453 -22.29 6.55 -16.40
N THR A 454 -21.60 5.50 -15.96
CA THR A 454 -20.20 5.58 -15.50
C THR A 454 -19.25 5.89 -16.65
N SER A 455 -19.47 5.29 -17.83
CA SER A 455 -18.71 5.59 -19.06
C SER A 455 -18.87 7.05 -19.50
N ILE A 456 -20.08 7.61 -19.42
CA ILE A 456 -20.31 9.04 -19.66
C ILE A 456 -19.52 9.90 -18.66
N ALA A 457 -19.49 9.49 -17.39
CA ALA A 457 -18.75 10.20 -16.35
C ALA A 457 -17.25 10.25 -16.63
N SER A 458 -16.64 9.10 -16.96
CA SER A 458 -15.22 8.98 -17.29
C SER A 458 -14.85 9.79 -18.55
N VAL A 459 -15.67 9.73 -19.61
CA VAL A 459 -15.49 10.56 -20.81
C VAL A 459 -15.57 12.05 -20.48
N ALA A 460 -16.51 12.46 -19.62
CA ALA A 460 -16.68 13.85 -19.24
C ALA A 460 -15.50 14.38 -18.42
N ASP A 461 -15.06 13.62 -17.41
CA ASP A 461 -13.93 13.97 -16.55
C ASP A 461 -12.64 14.14 -17.37
N THR A 462 -12.35 13.19 -18.25
CA THR A 462 -11.18 13.24 -19.16
C THR A 462 -11.26 14.39 -20.17
N ALA A 463 -12.46 14.73 -20.65
CA ALA A 463 -12.66 15.78 -21.64
C ALA A 463 -12.59 17.20 -21.05
N GLU A 464 -12.81 17.35 -19.74
CA GLU A 464 -12.83 18.63 -19.01
C GLU A 464 -13.67 19.69 -19.76
N GLU A 465 -13.10 20.86 -20.07
CA GLU A 465 -13.82 21.97 -20.71
C GLU A 465 -14.34 21.63 -22.12
N LYS A 466 -13.83 20.55 -22.73
CA LYS A 466 -14.32 20.09 -24.04
C LYS A 466 -15.67 19.39 -23.96
N PHE A 467 -16.13 19.04 -22.76
CA PHE A 467 -17.44 18.44 -22.55
C PHE A 467 -18.60 19.46 -22.52
N VAL A 468 -18.30 20.76 -22.36
CA VAL A 468 -19.31 21.84 -22.28
C VAL A 468 -20.39 21.79 -23.38
N PRO A 469 -20.07 21.55 -24.68
CA PRO A 469 -21.09 21.50 -25.73
C PRO A 469 -22.10 20.35 -25.60
N TYR A 470 -21.76 19.33 -24.81
CA TYR A 470 -22.55 18.11 -24.65
C TYR A 470 -23.34 18.08 -23.34
N TYR A 471 -23.10 19.04 -22.45
CA TYR A 471 -23.75 19.12 -21.14
C TYR A 471 -25.28 19.02 -21.23
N ASP A 472 -25.89 19.81 -22.13
CA ASP A 472 -27.35 19.89 -22.28
C ASP A 472 -27.98 18.60 -22.86
N LEU A 473 -27.15 17.71 -23.40
CA LEU A 473 -27.58 16.42 -23.96
C LEU A 473 -27.84 15.38 -22.85
N PHE A 474 -27.05 15.40 -21.77
CA PHE A 474 -27.11 14.38 -20.72
C PHE A 474 -27.78 14.87 -19.44
N MET A 475 -27.51 16.12 -19.02
CA MET A 475 -27.90 16.59 -17.69
C MET A 475 -29.40 16.43 -17.37
N PRO A 476 -30.35 16.74 -18.29
CA PRO A 476 -31.78 16.53 -18.01
C PRO A 476 -32.13 15.06 -17.76
N SER A 477 -31.58 14.14 -18.55
CA SER A 477 -31.84 12.69 -18.39
C SER A 477 -31.22 12.14 -17.11
N LEU A 478 -30.01 12.59 -16.74
CA LEU A 478 -29.36 12.17 -15.50
C LEU A 478 -30.14 12.67 -14.26
N LYS A 479 -30.61 13.92 -14.26
CA LYS A 479 -31.51 14.42 -13.19
C LYS A 479 -32.78 13.58 -13.08
N HIS A 480 -33.37 13.21 -14.23
CA HIS A 480 -34.55 12.34 -14.25
C HIS A 480 -34.27 10.95 -13.66
N ILE A 481 -33.11 10.35 -13.92
CA ILE A 481 -32.73 9.07 -13.32
C ILE A 481 -32.66 9.19 -11.79
N VAL A 482 -31.99 10.21 -11.25
CA VAL A 482 -31.87 10.41 -9.79
C VAL A 482 -33.23 10.64 -9.12
N GLU A 483 -34.17 11.31 -9.80
CA GLU A 483 -35.52 11.55 -9.29
C GLU A 483 -36.38 10.27 -9.21
N ASN A 484 -36.15 9.31 -10.11
CA ASN A 484 -36.99 8.11 -10.25
C ASN A 484 -36.37 6.84 -9.67
N ALA A 485 -35.04 6.76 -9.54
CA ALA A 485 -34.30 5.64 -8.96
C ALA A 485 -34.35 5.64 -7.42
N VAL A 486 -35.56 5.64 -6.83
CA VAL A 486 -35.76 5.70 -5.37
C VAL A 486 -35.90 4.32 -4.71
N GLN A 487 -36.03 3.27 -5.52
CA GLN A 487 -36.20 1.89 -5.08
C GLN A 487 -34.86 1.33 -4.55
N LYS A 488 -34.90 0.34 -3.65
CA LYS A 488 -33.67 -0.20 -3.03
C LYS A 488 -32.75 -0.83 -4.06
N GLU A 489 -33.33 -1.53 -5.04
CA GLU A 489 -32.66 -2.23 -6.12
C GLU A 489 -31.96 -1.28 -7.12
N LEU A 490 -32.28 0.02 -7.07
CA LEU A 490 -31.72 1.05 -7.95
C LEU A 490 -30.75 1.99 -7.22
N ARG A 491 -30.39 1.71 -5.96
CA ARG A 491 -29.49 2.56 -5.16
C ARG A 491 -28.13 2.73 -5.81
N LEU A 492 -27.54 1.65 -6.34
CA LEU A 492 -26.26 1.70 -7.04
C LEU A 492 -26.34 2.57 -8.30
N LEU A 493 -27.35 2.34 -9.16
CA LEU A 493 -27.63 3.21 -10.32
C LEU A 493 -27.77 4.68 -9.92
N ARG A 494 -28.51 4.98 -8.85
CA ARG A 494 -28.68 6.35 -8.35
C ARG A 494 -27.34 6.95 -7.91
N GLY A 495 -26.52 6.20 -7.16
CA GLY A 495 -25.18 6.60 -6.73
C GLY A 495 -24.26 6.92 -7.92
N LYS A 496 -24.14 5.99 -8.87
CA LYS A 496 -23.36 6.19 -10.12
C LYS A 496 -23.86 7.38 -10.93
N THR A 497 -25.17 7.63 -10.96
CA THR A 497 -25.74 8.79 -11.65
C THR A 497 -25.41 10.10 -10.94
N ILE A 498 -25.45 10.13 -9.60
CA ILE A 498 -25.02 11.26 -8.79
C ILE A 498 -23.54 11.58 -9.05
N GLU A 499 -22.70 10.56 -9.07
CA GLU A 499 -21.29 10.70 -9.44
C GLU A 499 -21.14 11.30 -10.84
N CYS A 500 -21.80 10.73 -11.85
CA CYS A 500 -21.77 11.23 -13.22
C CYS A 500 -22.16 12.71 -13.31
N ILE A 501 -23.26 13.12 -12.65
CA ILE A 501 -23.68 14.53 -12.60
C ILE A 501 -22.58 15.41 -11.99
N SER A 502 -21.98 14.96 -10.88
CA SER A 502 -20.96 15.73 -10.18
C SER A 502 -19.65 15.85 -10.97
N LEU A 503 -19.23 14.80 -11.68
CA LEU A 503 -18.05 14.80 -12.56
C LEU A 503 -18.28 15.65 -13.81
N ILE A 504 -19.45 15.56 -14.45
CA ILE A 504 -19.83 16.46 -15.55
C ILE A 504 -19.77 17.91 -15.07
N GLY A 505 -20.34 18.20 -13.89
CA GLY A 505 -20.30 19.55 -13.29
C GLY A 505 -18.88 20.06 -13.04
N LEU A 506 -17.98 19.18 -12.62
CA LEU A 506 -16.58 19.49 -12.40
C LEU A 506 -15.85 19.79 -13.72
N ALA A 507 -16.05 18.93 -14.73
CA ALA A 507 -15.45 19.06 -16.06
C ALA A 507 -15.85 20.35 -16.78
N VAL A 508 -17.14 20.70 -16.78
CA VAL A 508 -17.63 21.92 -17.47
C VAL A 508 -17.36 23.20 -16.68
N GLY A 509 -16.97 23.08 -15.41
CA GLY A 509 -16.68 24.17 -14.51
C GLY A 509 -17.92 24.92 -13.99
N LYS A 510 -17.67 25.78 -13.00
CA LYS A 510 -18.70 26.52 -12.25
C LYS A 510 -19.69 27.25 -13.14
N GLU A 511 -19.21 28.02 -14.12
CA GLU A 511 -20.07 28.91 -14.92
C GLU A 511 -21.19 28.18 -15.66
N LYS A 512 -20.88 27.02 -16.27
CA LYS A 512 -21.89 26.22 -16.97
C LYS A 512 -22.78 25.45 -15.98
N PHE A 513 -22.18 24.87 -14.94
CA PHE A 513 -22.91 24.05 -13.96
C PHE A 513 -23.91 24.85 -13.11
N MET A 514 -23.70 26.17 -12.90
CA MET A 514 -24.59 27.00 -12.08
C MET A 514 -26.05 27.04 -12.55
N GLN A 515 -26.32 26.69 -13.81
CA GLN A 515 -27.67 26.61 -14.36
C GLN A 515 -28.52 25.53 -13.67
N ASP A 516 -27.90 24.41 -13.30
CA ASP A 516 -28.59 23.26 -12.66
C ASP A 516 -28.11 23.01 -11.22
N ALA A 517 -27.08 23.71 -10.74
CA ALA A 517 -26.50 23.47 -9.44
C ALA A 517 -27.53 23.50 -8.31
N SER A 518 -28.47 24.45 -8.30
CA SER A 518 -29.51 24.51 -7.27
C SER A 518 -30.41 23.26 -7.30
N ASP A 519 -30.82 22.80 -8.48
CA ASP A 519 -31.68 21.63 -8.64
C ASP A 519 -30.94 20.36 -8.20
N VAL A 520 -29.70 20.18 -8.68
CA VAL A 520 -28.85 19.03 -8.33
C VAL A 520 -28.59 19.00 -6.83
N MET A 521 -28.27 20.14 -6.20
CA MET A 521 -28.07 20.22 -4.76
C MET A 521 -29.34 19.86 -3.99
N GLN A 522 -30.52 20.28 -4.46
CA GLN A 522 -31.79 19.87 -3.85
C GLN A 522 -32.05 18.36 -4.00
N LEU A 523 -31.70 17.76 -5.15
CA LEU A 523 -31.79 16.32 -5.36
C LEU A 523 -30.86 15.55 -4.41
N LEU A 524 -29.62 16.01 -4.25
CA LEU A 524 -28.67 15.44 -3.29
C LEU A 524 -29.18 15.57 -1.86
N LEU A 525 -29.67 16.75 -1.46
CA LEU A 525 -30.25 16.98 -0.13
C LEU A 525 -31.46 16.09 0.16
N LYS A 526 -32.36 15.91 -0.83
CA LYS A 526 -33.53 15.02 -0.69
C LYS A 526 -33.10 13.56 -0.52
N THR A 527 -32.07 13.14 -1.26
CA THR A 527 -31.46 11.82 -1.11
C THR A 527 -30.80 11.69 0.27
N GLN A 528 -30.19 12.77 0.77
CA GLN A 528 -29.55 12.84 2.09
C GLN A 528 -30.54 12.82 3.26
N THR A 529 -31.76 13.32 3.11
CA THR A 529 -32.76 13.25 4.19
C THR A 529 -33.22 11.81 4.47
N ASP A 530 -33.17 10.94 3.45
CA ASP A 530 -33.43 9.51 3.60
C ASP A 530 -32.20 8.77 4.20
N PHE A 531 -31.04 9.44 4.30
CA PHE A 531 -29.73 8.89 4.69
C PHE A 531 -29.61 8.55 6.18
N ASN A 532 -30.40 9.20 7.04
CA ASN A 532 -30.43 8.86 8.47
C ASN A 532 -31.06 7.47 8.72
N ASP A 533 -31.78 6.94 7.72
CA ASP A 533 -32.43 5.63 7.75
C ASP A 533 -31.66 4.56 6.94
N LEU A 534 -30.47 4.88 6.41
CA LEU A 534 -29.61 3.94 5.69
C LEU A 534 -28.70 3.17 6.64
N GLU A 535 -28.41 1.92 6.27
CA GLU A 535 -27.41 1.07 6.92
C GLU A 535 -26.01 1.64 6.69
N ASP A 536 -25.07 1.39 7.60
CA ASP A 536 -23.74 2.04 7.58
C ASP A 536 -22.86 1.57 6.40
N ASP A 537 -23.24 0.47 5.74
CA ASP A 537 -22.61 -0.16 4.57
C ASP A 537 -23.41 0.05 3.26
N ASP A 538 -24.39 0.96 3.25
CA ASP A 538 -25.17 1.20 2.04
C ASP A 538 -24.28 1.77 0.90
N PRO A 539 -24.27 1.16 -0.30
CA PRO A 539 -23.34 1.51 -1.37
C PRO A 539 -23.49 2.95 -1.87
N GLN A 540 -24.63 3.62 -1.62
CA GLN A 540 -24.82 5.00 -2.05
C GLN A 540 -24.04 6.03 -1.20
N ILE A 541 -23.56 5.63 -0.02
CA ILE A 541 -22.85 6.51 0.94
C ILE A 541 -21.58 7.09 0.30
N SER A 542 -20.73 6.22 -0.28
CA SER A 542 -19.47 6.62 -0.91
C SER A 542 -19.69 7.58 -2.09
N TYR A 543 -20.61 7.25 -3.00
CA TYR A 543 -20.96 8.11 -4.14
C TYR A 543 -21.46 9.50 -3.71
N MET A 544 -22.29 9.56 -2.66
CA MET A 544 -22.81 10.82 -2.16
C MET A 544 -21.72 11.69 -1.53
N ILE A 545 -20.86 11.09 -0.70
CA ILE A 545 -19.73 11.79 -0.06
C ILE A 545 -18.80 12.39 -1.12
N SER A 546 -18.41 11.58 -2.11
CA SER A 546 -17.55 12.04 -3.23
C SER A 546 -18.23 13.12 -4.08
N ALA A 547 -19.53 12.98 -4.35
CA ALA A 547 -20.29 14.01 -5.07
C ALA A 547 -20.31 15.35 -4.31
N TRP A 548 -20.50 15.34 -2.98
CA TRP A 548 -20.48 16.57 -2.19
C TRP A 548 -19.13 17.29 -2.25
N ALA A 549 -18.00 16.55 -2.26
CA ALA A 549 -16.69 17.17 -2.42
C ALA A 549 -16.46 17.77 -3.80
N ARG A 550 -16.90 17.08 -4.86
CA ARG A 550 -16.88 17.66 -6.21
C ARG A 550 -17.74 18.93 -6.26
N MET A 551 -18.93 18.93 -5.64
CA MET A 551 -19.76 20.14 -5.51
C MET A 551 -19.03 21.27 -4.75
N CYS A 552 -18.32 20.96 -3.67
CA CYS A 552 -17.50 21.93 -2.94
C CYS A 552 -16.40 22.54 -3.82
N LYS A 553 -15.68 21.70 -4.57
CA LYS A 553 -14.63 22.14 -5.51
C LYS A 553 -15.19 23.04 -6.62
N ILE A 554 -16.39 22.72 -7.14
CA ILE A 554 -17.06 23.51 -8.18
C ILE A 554 -17.54 24.87 -7.64
N LEU A 555 -18.27 24.86 -6.52
CA LEU A 555 -18.93 26.04 -5.96
C LEU A 555 -17.96 26.98 -5.22
N GLY A 556 -16.88 26.41 -4.66
CA GLY A 556 -15.94 27.10 -3.78
C GLY A 556 -16.66 27.68 -2.57
N LYS A 557 -16.47 28.96 -2.29
CA LYS A 557 -17.05 29.64 -1.12
C LYS A 557 -18.59 29.59 -1.06
N GLU A 558 -19.28 29.48 -2.20
CA GLU A 558 -20.75 29.35 -2.24
C GLU A 558 -21.25 28.01 -1.68
N PHE A 559 -20.36 27.02 -1.53
CA PHE A 559 -20.69 25.75 -0.90
C PHE A 559 -20.92 25.89 0.61
N GLN A 560 -20.42 26.95 1.25
CA GLN A 560 -20.46 27.13 2.70
C GLN A 560 -21.88 27.04 3.29
N GLN A 561 -22.90 27.46 2.54
CA GLN A 561 -24.31 27.39 2.97
C GLN A 561 -24.83 25.95 3.14
N TYR A 562 -24.17 24.96 2.52
CA TYR A 562 -24.55 23.55 2.56
C TYR A 562 -23.79 22.77 3.64
N LEU A 563 -22.70 23.32 4.19
CA LEU A 563 -21.91 22.68 5.26
C LEU A 563 -22.75 22.16 6.44
N PRO A 564 -23.76 22.89 6.96
CA PRO A 564 -24.56 22.38 8.08
C PRO A 564 -25.29 21.07 7.77
N VAL A 565 -25.58 20.80 6.50
CA VAL A 565 -26.30 19.59 6.09
C VAL A 565 -25.35 18.45 5.73
N VAL A 566 -24.20 18.75 5.11
CA VAL A 566 -23.24 17.72 4.67
C VAL A 566 -22.29 17.27 5.78
N MET A 567 -21.96 18.14 6.73
CA MET A 567 -20.97 17.84 7.77
C MET A 567 -21.43 16.78 8.76
N GLY A 568 -22.73 16.72 9.10
CA GLY A 568 -23.25 15.73 10.04
C GLY A 568 -23.03 14.28 9.57
N PRO A 569 -23.56 13.91 8.40
CA PRO A 569 -23.35 12.59 7.79
C PRO A 569 -21.87 12.28 7.55
N LEU A 570 -21.10 13.25 7.05
CA LEU A 570 -19.68 13.07 6.79
C LEU A 570 -18.89 12.73 8.06
N MET A 571 -19.15 13.46 9.15
CA MET A 571 -18.53 13.18 10.45
C MET A 571 -18.96 11.83 11.01
N LYS A 572 -20.19 11.38 10.77
CA LYS A 572 -20.66 10.03 11.17
C LYS A 572 -19.84 8.95 10.46
N THR A 573 -19.73 9.01 9.14
CA THR A 573 -18.98 8.02 8.34
C THR A 573 -17.48 8.04 8.68
N ALA A 574 -16.87 9.23 8.78
CA ALA A 574 -15.47 9.35 9.19
C ALA A 574 -15.21 8.84 10.63
N SER A 575 -16.24 8.75 11.47
CA SER A 575 -16.16 8.25 12.85
C SER A 575 -16.54 6.77 13.01
N ILE A 576 -16.81 6.04 11.92
CA ILE A 576 -17.09 4.59 11.97
C ILE A 576 -15.93 3.91 12.71
N LYS A 577 -16.31 3.03 13.65
CA LYS A 577 -15.39 2.17 14.39
C LYS A 577 -15.53 0.78 13.79
N PRO A 578 -14.48 0.21 13.20
CA PRO A 578 -14.55 -1.15 12.70
C PRO A 578 -14.82 -2.11 13.85
N GLU A 579 -15.59 -3.15 13.57
CA GLU A 579 -15.74 -4.26 14.49
C GLU A 579 -14.45 -5.08 14.45
N VAL A 580 -13.87 -5.33 15.62
CA VAL A 580 -12.63 -6.11 15.75
C VAL A 580 -12.89 -7.28 16.66
N ALA A 581 -12.37 -8.44 16.30
CA ALA A 581 -12.53 -9.68 17.04
C ALA A 581 -11.18 -10.38 17.20
N LEU A 582 -10.84 -10.75 18.44
CA LEU A 582 -9.74 -11.68 18.70
C LEU A 582 -10.33 -13.08 18.75
N LEU A 583 -9.99 -13.89 17.75
CA LEU A 583 -10.56 -15.22 17.51
C LEU A 583 -9.48 -16.28 17.64
N ASP A 584 -9.91 -17.51 17.92
CA ASP A 584 -9.05 -18.68 17.69
C ASP A 584 -9.30 -19.26 16.29
N THR A 585 -8.48 -20.22 15.89
CA THR A 585 -8.59 -20.89 14.58
C THR A 585 -9.97 -21.51 14.31
N GLN A 586 -10.71 -21.94 15.35
CA GLN A 586 -12.05 -22.53 15.16
C GLN A 586 -13.13 -21.45 15.02
N ASP A 587 -12.99 -20.34 15.75
CA ASP A 587 -13.92 -19.22 15.66
C ASP A 587 -13.77 -18.48 14.31
N MET A 588 -12.57 -18.45 13.73
CA MET A 588 -12.29 -17.89 12.40
C MET A 588 -13.04 -18.63 11.28
N GLU A 589 -13.01 -19.97 11.26
CA GLU A 589 -13.70 -20.81 10.27
C GLU A 589 -15.23 -20.64 10.30
N ASN A 590 -15.82 -20.14 11.40
CA ASN A 590 -17.26 -19.88 11.48
C ASN A 590 -17.64 -18.47 10.98
N MET A 591 -16.66 -17.58 10.80
CA MET A 591 -16.85 -16.20 10.34
C MET A 591 -16.33 -15.99 8.92
N SER A 592 -15.65 -16.97 8.32
CA SER A 592 -15.17 -16.91 6.93
C SER A 592 -16.27 -16.95 5.87
N ASP A 593 -17.51 -17.28 6.25
CA ASP A 593 -18.68 -17.20 5.35
C ASP A 593 -19.19 -15.76 5.17
N ASP A 594 -18.66 -14.78 5.92
CA ASP A 594 -18.96 -13.35 5.77
C ASP A 594 -17.78 -12.66 5.08
N ASP A 595 -17.90 -12.43 3.77
CA ASP A 595 -16.88 -11.78 2.93
C ASP A 595 -16.46 -10.38 3.44
N GLY A 596 -17.23 -9.80 4.37
CA GLY A 596 -16.90 -8.53 5.01
C GLY A 596 -15.89 -8.62 6.16
N TRP A 597 -15.32 -9.80 6.47
CA TRP A 597 -14.30 -9.99 7.51
C TRP A 597 -12.97 -10.48 6.95
N GLU A 598 -11.90 -9.77 7.30
CA GLU A 598 -10.53 -10.20 7.03
C GLU A 598 -9.84 -10.61 8.33
N PHE A 599 -8.94 -11.60 8.25
CA PHE A 599 -8.26 -12.16 9.41
C PHE A 599 -6.75 -12.15 9.22
N VAL A 600 -6.03 -11.62 10.21
CA VAL A 600 -4.57 -11.70 10.31
C VAL A 600 -4.20 -12.68 11.41
N ASN A 601 -3.42 -13.71 11.08
CA ASN A 601 -2.93 -14.67 12.07
C ASN A 601 -1.75 -14.06 12.83
N LEU A 602 -1.88 -13.84 14.13
CA LEU A 602 -0.86 -13.21 14.98
C LEU A 602 0.20 -14.23 15.46
N GLY A 603 0.11 -15.49 15.04
CA GLY A 603 0.83 -16.61 15.63
C GLY A 603 0.11 -17.15 16.86
N ASP A 604 0.65 -18.22 17.45
CA ASP A 604 0.13 -18.80 18.71
C ASP A 604 -1.37 -19.20 18.67
N GLN A 605 -1.91 -19.42 17.46
CA GLN A 605 -3.32 -19.76 17.18
C GLN A 605 -4.33 -18.66 17.58
N GLN A 606 -3.88 -17.41 17.64
CA GLN A 606 -4.74 -16.24 17.75
C GLN A 606 -4.83 -15.53 16.40
N SER A 607 -6.05 -15.27 15.95
CA SER A 607 -6.33 -14.49 14.77
C SER A 607 -6.97 -13.16 15.18
N PHE A 608 -6.52 -12.08 14.56
CA PHE A 608 -7.16 -10.79 14.64
C PHE A 608 -8.09 -10.62 13.43
N GLY A 609 -9.39 -10.66 13.69
CA GLY A 609 -10.41 -10.38 12.70
C GLY A 609 -10.80 -8.90 12.70
N ILE A 610 -10.96 -8.33 11.52
CA ILE A 610 -11.51 -7.00 11.31
C ILE A 610 -12.62 -7.03 10.28
N LYS A 611 -13.74 -6.37 10.59
CA LYS A 611 -14.78 -6.12 9.61
C LYS A 611 -14.32 -5.00 8.67
N THR A 612 -14.06 -5.34 7.41
CA THR A 612 -13.57 -4.40 6.39
C THR A 612 -14.66 -3.52 5.81
N ALA A 613 -15.93 -3.94 5.93
CA ALA A 613 -17.08 -3.14 5.56
C ALA A 613 -17.06 -1.76 6.25
N GLY A 614 -17.14 -0.68 5.47
CA GLY A 614 -17.11 0.69 5.97
C GLY A 614 -15.72 1.31 6.08
N LEU A 615 -14.62 0.56 5.89
CA LEU A 615 -13.25 1.11 5.97
C LEU A 615 -12.94 2.05 4.79
N GLU A 616 -13.32 1.68 3.58
CA GLU A 616 -13.18 2.52 2.38
C GLU A 616 -14.06 3.77 2.45
N GLU A 617 -15.29 3.64 2.95
CA GLU A 617 -16.19 4.77 3.19
C GLU A 617 -15.59 5.73 4.23
N LYS A 618 -14.96 5.19 5.28
CA LYS A 618 -14.26 5.98 6.29
C LYS A 618 -13.07 6.72 5.69
N ALA A 619 -12.24 6.05 4.87
CA ALA A 619 -11.11 6.66 4.18
C ALA A 619 -11.58 7.80 3.26
N THR A 620 -12.58 7.53 2.43
CA THR A 620 -13.22 8.51 1.54
C THR A 620 -13.74 9.70 2.35
N ALA A 621 -14.46 9.47 3.45
CA ALA A 621 -14.99 10.52 4.30
C ALA A 621 -13.89 11.39 4.93
N CYS A 622 -12.79 10.77 5.38
CA CYS A 622 -11.63 11.51 5.89
C CYS A 622 -11.00 12.37 4.80
N GLN A 623 -10.82 11.84 3.60
CA GLN A 623 -10.28 12.60 2.47
C GLN A 623 -11.20 13.77 2.07
N MET A 624 -12.52 13.64 2.22
CA MET A 624 -13.42 14.76 1.95
C MET A 624 -13.31 15.86 3.00
N LEU A 625 -13.03 15.53 4.27
CA LEU A 625 -12.74 16.53 5.30
C LEU A 625 -11.44 17.31 4.97
N VAL A 626 -10.42 16.62 4.45
CA VAL A 626 -9.19 17.26 3.91
C VAL A 626 -9.56 18.23 2.78
N CYS A 627 -10.36 17.78 1.82
CA CYS A 627 -10.83 18.60 0.69
C CYS A 627 -11.57 19.86 1.17
N TYR A 628 -12.52 19.74 2.10
CA TYR A 628 -13.24 20.89 2.63
C TYR A 628 -12.34 21.89 3.36
N ALA A 629 -11.40 21.41 4.18
CA ALA A 629 -10.43 22.29 4.84
C ALA A 629 -9.57 23.04 3.81
N LYS A 630 -9.08 22.34 2.78
CA LYS A 630 -8.26 22.91 1.72
C LYS A 630 -8.98 23.96 0.87
N GLU A 631 -10.19 23.65 0.42
CA GLU A 631 -10.94 24.48 -0.53
C GLU A 631 -11.64 25.67 0.16
N LEU A 632 -12.19 25.46 1.35
CA LEU A 632 -12.99 26.49 2.04
C LEU A 632 -12.16 27.37 2.98
N LYS A 633 -11.02 26.88 3.47
CA LYS A 633 -10.09 27.61 4.37
C LYS A 633 -10.85 28.25 5.53
N GLU A 634 -10.85 29.58 5.60
CA GLU A 634 -11.58 30.38 6.61
C GLU A 634 -13.07 30.01 6.72
N GLY A 635 -13.69 29.55 5.63
CA GLY A 635 -15.09 29.10 5.61
C GLY A 635 -15.36 27.81 6.41
N PHE A 636 -14.32 27.04 6.73
CA PHE A 636 -14.39 25.78 7.48
C PHE A 636 -14.13 25.93 8.99
N VAL A 637 -13.88 27.15 9.46
CA VAL A 637 -13.42 27.44 10.83
C VAL A 637 -14.37 26.93 11.93
N GLU A 638 -15.69 26.95 11.68
CA GLU A 638 -16.70 26.47 12.65
C GLU A 638 -16.59 24.96 12.93
N TYR A 639 -16.00 24.20 12.01
CA TYR A 639 -15.85 22.75 12.12
C TYR A 639 -14.43 22.32 12.48
N THR A 640 -13.49 23.25 12.58
CA THR A 640 -12.07 22.93 12.74
C THR A 640 -11.82 22.11 14.01
N GLU A 641 -12.27 22.57 15.19
CA GLU A 641 -12.03 21.87 16.46
C GLU A 641 -12.58 20.43 16.48
N GLN A 642 -13.79 20.21 15.97
CA GLN A 642 -14.38 18.86 15.96
C GLN A 642 -13.62 17.93 15.01
N VAL A 643 -13.13 18.44 13.87
CA VAL A 643 -12.37 17.64 12.90
C VAL A 643 -10.97 17.35 13.43
N VAL A 644 -10.32 18.31 14.09
CA VAL A 644 -9.03 18.06 14.78
C VAL A 644 -9.17 16.91 15.79
N LYS A 645 -10.20 16.96 16.63
CA LYS A 645 -10.47 15.90 17.62
C LYS A 645 -10.79 14.54 17.00
N LEU A 646 -11.34 14.52 15.79
CA LEU A 646 -11.59 13.31 15.03
C LEU A 646 -10.31 12.77 14.38
N MET A 647 -9.53 13.62 13.71
CA MET A 647 -8.39 13.20 12.89
C MET A 647 -7.16 12.81 13.71
N VAL A 648 -6.93 13.42 14.87
CA VAL A 648 -5.75 13.13 15.69
C VAL A 648 -5.64 11.64 16.08
N PRO A 649 -6.70 10.98 16.61
CA PRO A 649 -6.67 9.55 16.86
C PRO A 649 -6.48 8.69 15.60
N LEU A 650 -6.89 9.18 14.43
CA LEU A 650 -6.83 8.44 13.18
C LEU A 650 -5.40 8.32 12.62
N LEU A 651 -4.44 9.10 13.12
CA LEU A 651 -3.01 8.89 12.86
C LEU A 651 -2.51 7.50 13.31
N LYS A 652 -3.23 6.84 14.23
CA LYS A 652 -2.91 5.49 14.74
C LYS A 652 -3.92 4.44 14.30
N PHE A 653 -4.66 4.71 13.22
CA PHE A 653 -5.62 3.79 12.65
C PHE A 653 -4.91 2.82 11.69
N TYR A 654 -4.14 1.87 12.23
CA TYR A 654 -3.31 0.92 11.46
C TYR A 654 -4.09 -0.07 10.58
N PHE A 655 -5.42 0.06 10.52
CA PHE A 655 -6.29 -0.79 9.70
C PHE A 655 -6.45 -0.30 8.26
N HIS A 656 -6.08 0.96 7.98
CA HIS A 656 -6.23 1.52 6.63
C HIS A 656 -5.28 2.71 6.42
N ASP A 657 -4.48 2.65 5.36
CA ASP A 657 -3.41 3.61 5.08
C ASP A 657 -3.96 4.96 4.65
N GLY A 658 -4.92 4.95 3.71
CA GLY A 658 -5.64 6.16 3.27
C GLY A 658 -6.29 6.97 4.40
N VAL A 659 -6.77 6.33 5.48
CA VAL A 659 -7.29 7.04 6.66
C VAL A 659 -6.17 7.79 7.39
N ARG A 660 -5.00 7.17 7.56
CA ARG A 660 -3.84 7.75 8.24
C ARG A 660 -3.22 8.88 7.42
N VAL A 661 -3.12 8.70 6.10
CA VAL A 661 -2.70 9.75 5.15
C VAL A 661 -3.63 10.95 5.23
N ALA A 662 -4.96 10.74 5.09
CA ALA A 662 -5.94 11.81 5.20
C ALA A 662 -5.88 12.54 6.56
N ALA A 663 -5.68 11.79 7.65
CA ALA A 663 -5.49 12.38 8.96
C ALA A 663 -4.24 13.27 8.99
N ALA A 664 -3.10 12.79 8.49
CA ALA A 664 -1.86 13.57 8.41
C ALA A 664 -2.04 14.85 7.57
N GLU A 665 -2.51 14.72 6.33
CA GLU A 665 -2.75 15.84 5.40
C GLU A 665 -3.67 16.91 6.01
N SER A 666 -4.65 16.50 6.80
CA SER A 666 -5.60 17.43 7.43
C SER A 666 -4.94 18.37 8.44
N MET A 667 -3.86 17.96 9.11
CA MET A 667 -3.28 18.70 10.25
C MET A 667 -2.87 20.13 9.88
N PRO A 668 -1.97 20.37 8.91
CA PRO A 668 -1.59 21.73 8.53
C PRO A 668 -2.76 22.52 7.94
N LEU A 669 -3.68 21.86 7.21
CA LEU A 669 -4.86 22.51 6.62
C LEU A 669 -5.85 23.00 7.69
N LEU A 670 -6.05 22.22 8.75
CA LEU A 670 -6.89 22.60 9.88
C LEU A 670 -6.27 23.76 10.67
N LEU A 671 -4.94 23.81 10.81
CA LEU A 671 -4.26 24.96 11.38
C LEU A 671 -4.41 26.22 10.51
N GLU A 672 -4.33 26.08 9.18
CA GLU A 672 -4.62 27.18 8.24
C GLU A 672 -6.06 27.70 8.39
N CYS A 673 -7.05 26.81 8.52
CA CYS A 673 -8.44 27.19 8.83
C CYS A 673 -8.56 27.91 10.18
N ALA A 674 -7.86 27.41 11.22
CA ALA A 674 -7.89 27.97 12.57
C ALA A 674 -7.26 29.38 12.66
N ARG A 675 -6.31 29.70 11.77
CA ARG A 675 -5.54 30.95 11.78
C ARG A 675 -6.42 32.20 11.82
N VAL A 676 -7.59 32.17 11.17
CA VAL A 676 -8.55 33.30 11.12
C VAL A 676 -9.13 33.68 12.50
N ARG A 677 -9.17 32.75 13.47
CA ARG A 677 -9.62 33.05 14.85
C ARG A 677 -8.54 33.63 15.76
N GLY A 678 -7.31 33.76 15.25
CA GLY A 678 -6.19 34.31 15.99
C GLY A 678 -5.29 33.26 16.67
N PRO A 679 -4.14 33.70 17.21
CA PRO A 679 -3.06 32.82 17.65
C PRO A 679 -3.41 31.95 18.86
N GLU A 680 -4.30 32.40 19.75
CA GLU A 680 -4.71 31.62 20.92
C GLU A 680 -5.50 30.36 20.51
N TYR A 681 -6.44 30.50 19.58
CA TYR A 681 -7.21 29.37 19.05
C TYR A 681 -6.32 28.44 18.24
N LEU A 682 -5.46 29.00 17.38
CA LEU A 682 -4.47 28.25 16.61
C LEU A 682 -3.56 27.41 17.52
N THR A 683 -3.07 28.01 18.60
CA THR A 683 -2.26 27.34 19.61
C THR A 683 -3.03 26.21 20.28
N GLN A 684 -4.29 26.40 20.65
CA GLN A 684 -5.12 25.33 21.22
C GLN A 684 -5.29 24.14 20.27
N MET A 685 -5.49 24.39 18.97
CA MET A 685 -5.59 23.32 17.97
C MET A 685 -4.27 22.55 17.85
N TRP A 686 -3.14 23.27 17.79
CA TRP A 686 -1.82 22.65 17.73
C TRP A 686 -1.51 21.77 18.94
N HIS A 687 -1.93 22.16 20.15
CA HIS A 687 -1.74 21.34 21.35
C HIS A 687 -2.41 19.97 21.26
N PHE A 688 -3.52 19.82 20.52
CA PHE A 688 -4.12 18.51 20.29
C PHE A 688 -3.29 17.63 19.33
N MET A 689 -2.58 18.24 18.38
CA MET A 689 -1.90 17.55 17.29
C MET A 689 -0.46 17.17 17.61
N CYS A 690 0.28 18.07 18.28
CA CYS A 690 1.73 18.03 18.36
C CYS A 690 2.28 16.70 18.91
N ASP A 691 1.82 16.28 20.10
CA ASP A 691 2.24 15.04 20.75
C ASP A 691 1.88 13.79 19.92
N ALA A 692 0.69 13.77 19.32
CA ALA A 692 0.24 12.65 18.51
C ALA A 692 1.05 12.50 17.22
N LEU A 693 1.40 13.62 16.56
CA LEU A 693 2.24 13.64 15.36
C LEU A 693 3.65 13.14 15.66
N ILE A 694 4.28 13.63 16.73
CA ILE A 694 5.63 13.20 17.13
C ILE A 694 5.63 11.69 17.39
N LYS A 695 4.66 11.19 18.15
CA LYS A 695 4.52 9.75 18.42
C LYS A 695 4.29 8.95 17.15
N ALA A 696 3.47 9.45 16.23
CA ALA A 696 3.21 8.77 14.96
C ALA A 696 4.50 8.61 14.14
N ILE A 697 5.35 9.64 14.02
CA ILE A 697 6.66 9.55 13.34
C ILE A 697 7.55 8.44 13.93
N GLY A 698 7.50 8.24 15.25
CA GLY A 698 8.28 7.23 15.94
C GLY A 698 7.75 5.79 15.82
N THR A 699 6.49 5.60 15.42
CA THR A 699 5.81 4.29 15.47
C THR A 699 5.15 3.83 14.18
N GLU A 700 5.11 4.68 13.15
CA GLU A 700 4.48 4.37 11.86
C GLU A 700 5.26 3.27 11.11
N PRO A 701 4.62 2.13 10.78
CA PRO A 701 5.27 1.03 10.07
C PRO A 701 5.44 1.24 8.56
N ASP A 702 4.54 1.99 7.91
CA ASP A 702 4.54 2.17 6.46
C ASP A 702 5.34 3.42 6.06
N SER A 703 6.27 3.27 5.11
CA SER A 703 7.17 4.36 4.69
C SER A 703 6.44 5.51 3.99
N ASP A 704 5.44 5.22 3.17
CA ASP A 704 4.72 6.24 2.42
C ASP A 704 3.80 7.04 3.36
N VAL A 705 3.08 6.36 4.25
CA VAL A 705 2.29 7.01 5.33
C VAL A 705 3.19 7.81 6.26
N LEU A 706 4.36 7.28 6.65
CA LEU A 706 5.35 7.98 7.48
C LEU A 706 5.80 9.28 6.81
N SER A 707 6.08 9.23 5.51
CA SER A 707 6.54 10.39 4.75
C SER A 707 5.53 11.54 4.78
N GLU A 708 4.23 11.24 4.71
CA GLU A 708 3.14 12.20 4.77
C GLU A 708 2.94 12.77 6.18
N ILE A 709 3.08 11.93 7.22
CA ILE A 709 3.06 12.38 8.61
C ILE A 709 4.24 13.34 8.88
N MET A 710 5.44 12.99 8.43
CA MET A 710 6.63 13.82 8.59
C MET A 710 6.50 15.16 7.85
N HIS A 711 6.01 15.13 6.61
CA HIS A 711 5.75 16.34 5.82
C HIS A 711 4.70 17.23 6.50
N SER A 712 3.60 16.63 6.94
CA SER A 712 2.51 17.33 7.64
C SER A 712 2.98 17.97 8.94
N PHE A 713 3.83 17.29 9.71
CA PHE A 713 4.45 17.83 10.92
C PHE A 713 5.36 19.02 10.60
N ALA A 714 6.22 18.93 9.57
CA ALA A 714 7.05 20.05 9.12
C ALA A 714 6.20 21.27 8.72
N LYS A 715 5.11 21.05 7.96
CA LYS A 715 4.17 22.12 7.57
C LYS A 715 3.46 22.74 8.77
N CYS A 716 3.09 21.95 9.77
CA CYS A 716 2.52 22.48 11.01
C CYS A 716 3.52 23.40 11.76
N ILE A 717 4.81 23.03 11.79
CA ILE A 717 5.86 23.86 12.39
C ILE A 717 5.97 25.19 11.63
N GLU A 718 6.00 25.17 10.29
CA GLU A 718 6.01 26.40 9.47
C GLU A 718 4.80 27.31 9.75
N VAL A 719 3.61 26.71 9.91
CA VAL A 719 2.36 27.43 10.19
C VAL A 719 2.40 28.10 11.57
N MET A 720 3.00 27.44 12.57
CA MET A 720 3.02 27.91 13.96
C MET A 720 4.21 28.83 14.28
N GLY A 721 5.39 28.57 13.72
CA GLY A 721 6.62 29.30 13.95
C GLY A 721 7.28 29.07 15.32
N ASP A 722 8.08 30.04 15.76
CA ASP A 722 8.87 29.99 17.01
C ASP A 722 7.97 29.82 18.26
N GLY A 723 8.34 28.89 19.14
CA GLY A 723 7.63 28.59 20.40
C GLY A 723 6.54 27.53 20.29
N CYS A 724 6.37 26.90 19.13
CA CYS A 724 5.40 25.83 18.91
C CYS A 724 5.75 24.49 19.58
N LEU A 725 7.02 24.25 19.93
CA LEU A 725 7.53 23.01 20.54
C LEU A 725 8.04 23.31 21.95
N ASN A 726 7.67 22.46 22.90
CA ASN A 726 8.21 22.50 24.27
C ASN A 726 9.48 21.63 24.37
N ASN A 727 10.14 21.65 25.53
CA ASN A 727 11.40 20.91 25.72
C ASN A 727 11.22 19.38 25.62
N GLU A 728 10.10 18.84 26.10
CA GLU A 728 9.79 17.40 26.05
C GLU A 728 9.60 16.94 24.60
N HIS A 729 8.85 17.71 23.80
CA HIS A 729 8.67 17.48 22.37
C HIS A 729 10.01 17.54 21.62
N PHE A 730 10.89 18.48 21.97
CA PHE A 730 12.24 18.53 21.38
C PHE A 730 13.08 17.31 21.75
N GLU A 731 13.03 16.85 23.00
CA GLU A 731 13.77 15.66 23.45
C GLU A 731 13.29 14.40 22.72
N GLU A 732 11.97 14.19 22.66
CA GLU A 732 11.36 13.05 21.96
C GLU A 732 11.66 13.08 20.46
N LEU A 733 11.44 14.23 19.80
CA LEU A 733 11.73 14.38 18.37
C LEU A 733 13.22 14.19 18.06
N GLY A 734 14.11 14.67 18.92
CA GLY A 734 15.55 14.46 18.79
C GLY A 734 15.92 12.97 18.80
N GLY A 735 15.33 12.20 19.72
CA GLY A 735 15.49 10.75 19.79
C GLY A 735 14.95 10.04 18.55
N ILE A 736 13.76 10.43 18.07
CA ILE A 736 13.11 9.82 16.90
C ILE A 736 13.92 10.08 15.63
N LEU A 737 14.28 11.34 15.34
CA LEU A 737 15.05 11.67 14.13
C LEU A 737 16.44 11.00 14.14
N LYS A 738 17.06 10.89 15.32
CA LYS A 738 18.31 10.14 15.48
C LYS A 738 18.10 8.66 15.17
N GLY A 739 17.04 8.03 15.69
CA GLY A 739 16.70 6.64 15.40
C GLY A 739 16.48 6.39 13.91
N LYS A 740 15.74 7.28 13.22
CA LYS A 740 15.53 7.18 11.77
C LYS A 740 16.82 7.32 10.96
N LEU A 741 17.74 8.19 11.38
CA LEU A 741 19.07 8.30 10.76
C LEU A 741 19.94 7.05 11.01
N GLU A 742 19.86 6.45 12.20
CA GLU A 742 20.58 5.21 12.52
C GLU A 742 20.03 4.02 11.71
N GLU A 743 18.71 3.94 11.55
CA GLU A 743 18.02 2.99 10.70
C GLU A 743 18.44 3.11 9.23
N HIS A 744 18.49 4.33 8.67
CA HIS A 744 18.97 4.60 7.31
C HIS A 744 20.34 3.97 7.03
N PHE A 745 21.31 4.16 7.94
CA PHE A 745 22.65 3.58 7.77
C PHE A 745 22.66 2.06 7.95
N LYS A 746 21.87 1.53 8.89
CA LYS A 746 21.75 0.08 9.10
C LYS A 746 21.15 -0.61 7.88
N ASN A 747 20.12 -0.02 7.28
CA ASN A 747 19.47 -0.54 6.09
C ASN A 747 20.43 -0.58 4.89
N GLN A 748 21.31 0.41 4.74
CA GLN A 748 22.40 0.36 3.74
C GLN A 748 23.31 -0.87 3.92
N GLU A 749 23.70 -1.19 5.17
CA GLU A 749 24.53 -2.37 5.46
C GLU A 749 23.78 -3.69 5.19
N LEU A 750 22.50 -3.75 5.57
CA LEU A 750 21.63 -4.91 5.31
C LEU A 750 21.47 -5.16 3.81
N ARG A 751 21.23 -4.11 3.01
CA ARG A 751 21.16 -4.25 1.54
C ARG A 751 22.49 -4.74 0.96
N GLN A 752 23.63 -4.28 1.45
CA GLN A 752 24.94 -4.81 1.02
C GLN A 752 25.13 -6.28 1.37
N ALA A 753 24.64 -6.73 2.52
CA ALA A 753 24.65 -8.14 2.89
C ALA A 753 23.71 -8.98 2.01
N LYS A 754 22.49 -8.48 1.70
CA LYS A 754 21.54 -9.13 0.79
C LYS A 754 22.14 -9.34 -0.61
N ARG A 755 22.94 -8.39 -1.12
CA ARG A 755 23.68 -8.53 -2.40
C ARG A 755 24.73 -9.65 -2.41
N GLN A 756 25.14 -10.14 -1.24
CA GLN A 756 26.10 -11.24 -1.10
C GLN A 756 25.41 -12.59 -0.89
N ASP A 757 24.07 -12.63 -0.77
CA ASP A 757 23.30 -13.87 -0.63
C ASP A 757 23.44 -14.72 -1.91
N GLU A 758 23.38 -16.04 -1.75
CA GLU A 758 23.54 -16.96 -2.88
C GLU A 758 22.41 -16.83 -3.90
N ASP A 759 21.24 -16.29 -3.53
CA ASP A 759 20.08 -16.09 -4.40
C ASP A 759 20.00 -14.69 -5.02
N TYR A 760 21.02 -13.85 -4.88
CA TYR A 760 21.01 -12.53 -5.51
C TYR A 760 20.88 -12.62 -7.05
N ASP A 761 19.94 -11.87 -7.61
CA ASP A 761 19.74 -11.69 -9.05
C ASP A 761 19.25 -10.28 -9.40
N GLU A 762 18.96 -10.04 -10.69
CA GLU A 762 18.56 -8.72 -11.22
C GLU A 762 17.27 -8.19 -10.56
N GLN A 763 16.28 -9.04 -10.30
CA GLN A 763 15.00 -8.63 -9.69
C GLN A 763 15.16 -8.36 -8.19
N VAL A 764 16.04 -9.10 -7.50
CA VAL A 764 16.40 -8.75 -6.11
C VAL A 764 17.07 -7.37 -6.07
N GLU A 765 17.93 -7.03 -7.03
CA GLU A 765 18.55 -5.70 -7.09
C GLU A 765 17.52 -4.59 -7.32
N GLU A 766 16.48 -4.82 -8.13
CA GLU A 766 15.36 -3.89 -8.31
C GLU A 766 14.66 -3.61 -6.97
N SER A 767 14.27 -4.66 -6.21
CA SER A 767 13.66 -4.47 -4.88
C SER A 767 14.59 -3.77 -3.88
N LEU A 768 15.90 -4.05 -3.91
CA LEU A 768 16.88 -3.36 -3.06
C LEU A 768 17.05 -1.88 -3.44
N GLN A 769 16.81 -1.54 -4.71
CA GLN A 769 16.81 -0.18 -5.18
C GLN A 769 15.53 0.54 -4.74
N ASP A 770 14.36 -0.12 -4.79
CA ASP A 770 13.11 0.44 -4.26
C ASP A 770 13.20 0.70 -2.74
N GLU A 771 13.76 -0.26 -1.97
CA GLU A 771 14.09 -0.07 -0.54
C GLU A 771 15.03 1.14 -0.34
N HIS A 772 16.00 1.33 -1.24
CA HIS A 772 16.92 2.47 -1.16
C HIS A 772 16.22 3.80 -1.45
N ASP A 773 15.36 3.83 -2.46
CA ASP A 773 14.63 5.02 -2.87
C ASP A 773 13.62 5.44 -1.79
N SER A 774 12.97 4.47 -1.13
CA SER A 774 12.12 4.70 0.05
C SER A 774 12.90 5.29 1.23
N ASP A 775 14.05 4.70 1.60
CA ASP A 775 14.95 5.24 2.65
C ASP A 775 15.38 6.69 2.34
N VAL A 776 15.75 6.95 1.08
CA VAL A 776 16.15 8.29 0.62
C VAL A 776 14.96 9.25 0.70
N TYR A 777 13.75 8.80 0.36
CA TYR A 777 12.55 9.62 0.47
C TYR A 777 12.28 10.03 1.93
N ILE A 778 12.40 9.11 2.89
CA ILE A 778 12.33 9.42 4.33
C ILE A 778 13.43 10.42 4.74
N LEU A 779 14.65 10.28 4.22
CA LEU A 779 15.73 11.24 4.49
C LEU A 779 15.38 12.66 4.02
N THR A 780 14.67 12.80 2.89
CA THR A 780 14.16 14.10 2.45
C THR A 780 13.19 14.70 3.48
N LYS A 781 12.35 13.88 4.11
CA LYS A 781 11.39 14.31 5.13
C LYS A 781 12.05 14.63 6.47
N VAL A 782 13.16 13.97 6.81
CA VAL A 782 14.04 14.41 7.91
C VAL A 782 14.55 15.82 7.63
N SER A 783 14.99 16.09 6.40
CA SER A 783 15.40 17.43 5.96
C SER A 783 14.25 18.44 6.06
N ASP A 784 13.03 18.10 5.60
CA ASP A 784 11.85 18.98 5.69
C ASP A 784 11.53 19.40 7.13
N ILE A 785 11.52 18.44 8.07
CA ILE A 785 11.28 18.73 9.49
C ILE A 785 12.38 19.65 10.03
N LEU A 786 13.66 19.34 9.74
CA LEU A 786 14.78 20.17 10.19
C LEU A 786 14.72 21.58 9.59
N HIS A 787 14.41 21.72 8.31
CA HIS A 787 14.22 23.00 7.62
C HIS A 787 13.17 23.86 8.35
N SER A 788 11.99 23.30 8.62
CA SER A 788 10.91 24.02 9.31
C SER A 788 11.30 24.48 10.73
N ILE A 789 12.11 23.68 11.43
CA ILE A 789 12.63 24.01 12.76
C ILE A 789 13.69 25.12 12.65
N PHE A 790 14.63 25.02 11.71
CA PHE A 790 15.67 26.03 11.52
C PHE A 790 15.09 27.38 11.08
N SER A 791 14.16 27.40 10.13
CA SER A 791 13.52 28.62 9.66
C SER A 791 12.74 29.33 10.78
N SER A 792 12.08 28.56 11.66
CA SER A 792 11.29 29.06 12.79
C SER A 792 12.13 29.52 13.98
N TYR A 793 13.02 28.64 14.50
CA TYR A 793 13.77 28.88 15.74
C TYR A 793 15.13 29.54 15.52
N LYS A 794 15.67 29.47 14.29
CA LYS A 794 16.94 30.07 13.90
C LYS A 794 18.07 29.58 14.81
N ALA A 795 19.05 30.44 15.10
CA ALA A 795 20.22 30.10 15.92
C ALA A 795 19.93 29.56 17.33
N LYS A 796 18.70 29.68 17.86
CA LYS A 796 18.32 29.17 19.19
C LYS A 796 18.36 27.64 19.28
N VAL A 797 18.13 26.96 18.17
CA VAL A 797 17.94 25.50 18.13
C VAL A 797 19.24 24.73 17.91
N LEU A 798 20.34 25.41 17.57
CA LEU A 798 21.64 24.79 17.32
C LEU A 798 22.13 23.88 18.47
N PRO A 799 21.99 24.24 19.77
CA PRO A 799 22.39 23.33 20.85
C PRO A 799 21.58 22.02 20.88
N TRP A 800 20.30 22.05 20.49
CA TRP A 800 19.49 20.85 20.36
C TRP A 800 19.93 20.00 19.15
N PHE A 801 20.32 20.64 18.04
CA PHE A 801 20.77 19.97 16.82
C PHE A 801 22.10 19.21 17.01
N GLU A 802 22.91 19.57 18.00
CA GLU A 802 24.19 18.89 18.32
C GLU A 802 24.04 17.38 18.52
N GLN A 803 22.88 16.90 19.00
CA GLN A 803 22.63 15.47 19.19
C GLN A 803 22.50 14.68 17.88
N LEU A 804 22.10 15.34 16.79
CA LEU A 804 21.94 14.76 15.45
C LEU A 804 23.21 14.93 14.60
N LEU A 805 24.08 15.87 15.00
CA LEU A 805 25.25 16.28 14.24
C LEU A 805 26.16 15.11 13.81
N PRO A 806 26.46 14.08 14.64
CA PRO A 806 27.27 12.95 14.20
C PRO A 806 26.69 12.21 13.00
N GLN A 807 25.37 11.98 13.01
CA GLN A 807 24.63 11.29 11.95
C GLN A 807 24.57 12.16 10.68
N ILE A 808 24.31 13.46 10.81
CA ILE A 808 24.28 14.38 9.67
C ILE A 808 25.66 14.52 9.02
N VAL A 809 26.73 14.56 9.82
CA VAL A 809 28.12 14.57 9.31
C VAL A 809 28.45 13.26 8.59
N ASN A 810 27.91 12.13 9.07
CA ASN A 810 28.11 10.85 8.42
C ASN A 810 27.54 10.83 6.99
N LEU A 811 26.45 11.56 6.71
CA LEU A 811 25.84 11.66 5.36
C LEU A 811 26.79 12.32 4.34
N ILE A 812 27.52 13.37 4.74
CA ILE A 812 28.43 14.11 3.85
C ILE A 812 29.81 13.46 3.71
N CYS A 813 30.00 12.25 4.24
CA CYS A 813 31.23 11.50 4.06
C CYS A 813 31.47 11.15 2.58
N PRO A 814 32.72 11.24 2.05
CA PRO A 814 32.99 11.02 0.62
C PRO A 814 32.65 9.63 0.07
N HIS A 815 32.54 8.61 0.92
CA HIS A 815 32.25 7.23 0.54
C HIS A 815 30.75 6.90 0.55
N ARG A 816 29.91 7.81 1.03
CA ARG A 816 28.45 7.63 1.06
C ARG A 816 27.85 7.74 -0.34
N PRO A 817 26.68 7.14 -0.60
CA PRO A 817 25.98 7.33 -1.87
C PRO A 817 25.65 8.81 -2.08
N TRP A 818 25.47 9.22 -3.34
CA TRP A 818 25.27 10.63 -3.66
C TRP A 818 24.00 11.25 -3.03
N PRO A 819 22.87 10.54 -2.81
CA PRO A 819 21.71 11.13 -2.15
C PRO A 819 22.01 11.49 -0.69
N ASP A 820 22.76 10.66 0.03
CA ASP A 820 23.21 10.99 1.39
C ASP A 820 24.01 12.30 1.39
N ARG A 821 24.98 12.43 0.48
CA ARG A 821 25.81 13.64 0.39
C ARG A 821 24.96 14.86 0.03
N GLN A 822 23.99 14.71 -0.87
CA GLN A 822 23.05 15.77 -1.25
C GLN A 822 22.26 16.24 -0.03
N TRP A 823 21.53 15.35 0.63
CA TRP A 823 20.63 15.73 1.74
C TRP A 823 21.38 16.16 2.98
N GLY A 824 22.55 15.58 3.26
CA GLY A 824 23.43 16.07 4.31
C GLY A 824 23.89 17.51 4.05
N LEU A 825 24.17 17.88 2.79
CA LEU A 825 24.48 19.27 2.43
C LEU A 825 23.25 20.17 2.55
N CYS A 826 22.08 19.76 2.07
CA CYS A 826 20.84 20.54 2.21
C CYS A 826 20.55 20.92 3.67
N ILE A 827 20.71 19.97 4.60
CA ILE A 827 20.53 20.23 6.05
C ILE A 827 21.53 21.27 6.55
N PHE A 828 22.79 21.23 6.09
CA PHE A 828 23.78 22.25 6.44
C PHE A 828 23.52 23.60 5.75
N ASP A 829 22.91 23.60 4.57
CA ASP A 829 22.49 24.82 3.89
C ASP A 829 21.45 25.57 4.73
N ASP A 830 20.47 24.87 5.29
CA ASP A 830 19.47 25.45 6.21
C ASP A 830 20.10 25.99 7.50
N VAL A 831 21.12 25.29 8.03
CA VAL A 831 21.90 25.78 9.18
C VAL A 831 22.61 27.09 8.82
N ILE A 832 23.16 27.22 7.61
CA ILE A 832 23.79 28.46 7.17
C ILE A 832 22.73 29.55 6.94
N GLU A 833 21.66 29.26 6.23
CA GLU A 833 20.67 30.27 5.86
C GLU A 833 19.92 30.84 7.07
N HIS A 834 19.42 29.96 7.95
CA HIS A 834 18.51 30.35 9.01
C HIS A 834 19.20 30.55 10.37
N CYS A 835 20.37 29.94 10.59
CA CYS A 835 21.05 29.95 11.88
C CYS A 835 22.36 30.76 11.92
N SER A 836 22.70 31.47 10.83
CA SER A 836 23.84 32.39 10.80
C SER A 836 23.61 33.66 11.64
N PRO A 837 24.68 34.27 12.19
CA PRO A 837 26.10 33.92 12.02
C PRO A 837 26.60 32.78 12.94
N SER A 838 25.74 32.25 13.82
CA SER A 838 26.11 31.19 14.78
C SER A 838 26.47 29.87 14.11
N SER A 839 25.98 29.64 12.88
CA SER A 839 26.35 28.51 12.02
C SER A 839 27.87 28.29 11.92
N PHE A 840 28.67 29.37 11.94
CA PHE A 840 30.13 29.28 11.78
C PHE A 840 30.82 28.51 12.91
N LYS A 841 30.18 28.39 14.10
CA LYS A 841 30.69 27.52 15.19
C LYS A 841 30.79 26.06 14.75
N TYR A 842 29.95 25.64 13.80
CA TYR A 842 29.87 24.29 13.28
C TYR A 842 30.53 24.16 11.89
N ALA A 843 31.21 25.20 11.41
CA ALA A 843 31.83 25.19 10.09
C ALA A 843 32.88 24.07 9.92
N GLU A 844 33.49 23.59 11.02
CA GLU A 844 34.43 22.46 10.98
C GLU A 844 33.81 21.17 10.43
N TYR A 845 32.49 21.03 10.56
CA TYR A 845 31.75 19.84 10.14
C TYR A 845 31.41 19.85 8.65
N PHE A 846 31.03 21.00 8.09
CA PHE A 846 30.44 21.05 6.74
C PHE A 846 31.19 21.95 5.74
N LEU A 847 31.91 22.98 6.19
CA LEU A 847 32.40 24.04 5.29
C LEU A 847 33.40 23.49 4.26
N ARG A 848 34.35 22.68 4.70
CA ARG A 848 35.36 22.11 3.80
C ARG A 848 34.76 21.06 2.85
N PRO A 849 33.96 20.09 3.32
CA PRO A 849 33.21 19.19 2.44
C PRO A 849 32.35 19.94 1.42
N MET A 850 31.57 20.93 1.84
CA MET A 850 30.71 21.74 0.96
C MET A 850 31.50 22.40 -0.18
N LEU A 851 32.64 23.04 0.11
CA LEU A 851 33.50 23.63 -0.93
C LEU A 851 34.05 22.59 -1.91
N GLN A 852 34.36 21.38 -1.43
CA GLN A 852 34.83 20.29 -2.28
C GLN A 852 33.70 19.74 -3.18
N SER A 853 32.48 19.66 -2.64
CA SER A 853 31.29 19.14 -3.32
C SER A 853 30.78 20.00 -4.47
N ILE A 854 31.20 21.27 -4.59
CA ILE A 854 30.90 22.11 -5.76
C ILE A 854 31.34 21.42 -7.07
N CYS A 855 32.42 20.63 -7.01
CA CYS A 855 32.95 19.88 -8.16
C CYS A 855 32.63 18.38 -8.11
N ASP A 856 31.61 17.94 -7.35
CA ASP A 856 31.18 16.53 -7.30
C ASP A 856 30.71 16.04 -8.69
N ASN A 857 30.67 14.73 -8.90
CA ASN A 857 30.20 14.13 -10.14
C ASN A 857 28.66 14.17 -10.26
N SER A 858 27.94 14.08 -9.14
CA SER A 858 26.47 14.18 -9.12
C SER A 858 26.02 15.64 -9.25
N PRO A 859 25.12 15.97 -10.20
CA PRO A 859 24.55 17.32 -10.30
C PRO A 859 23.80 17.75 -9.05
N GLU A 860 23.10 16.83 -8.38
CA GLU A 860 22.32 17.10 -7.18
C GLU A 860 23.23 17.51 -6.01
N VAL A 861 24.36 16.82 -5.83
CA VAL A 861 25.37 17.19 -4.82
C VAL A 861 26.02 18.54 -5.15
N ARG A 862 26.29 18.82 -6.43
CA ARG A 862 26.80 20.13 -6.86
C ARG A 862 25.79 21.24 -6.61
N GLN A 863 24.50 20.98 -6.84
CA GLN A 863 23.42 21.95 -6.62
C GLN A 863 23.34 22.35 -5.15
N ALA A 864 23.26 21.38 -4.24
CA ALA A 864 23.26 21.64 -2.79
C ALA A 864 24.52 22.42 -2.36
N ALA A 865 25.70 21.96 -2.76
CA ALA A 865 26.95 22.64 -2.44
C ALA A 865 27.00 24.09 -2.94
N ALA A 866 26.53 24.34 -4.16
CA ALA A 866 26.47 25.68 -4.75
C ALA A 866 25.48 26.58 -4.02
N TYR A 867 24.31 26.05 -3.67
CA TYR A 867 23.29 26.74 -2.88
C TYR A 867 23.87 27.17 -1.52
N GLY A 868 24.48 26.23 -0.79
CA GLY A 868 25.19 26.47 0.48
C GLY A 868 26.19 27.62 0.42
N VAL A 869 27.01 27.69 -0.64
CA VAL A 869 27.93 28.82 -0.84
C VAL A 869 27.20 30.13 -1.13
N GLY A 870 26.10 30.08 -1.90
CA GLY A 870 25.24 31.24 -2.14
C GLY A 870 24.68 31.82 -0.85
N VAL A 871 24.06 30.99 -0.01
CA VAL A 871 23.49 31.41 1.28
C VAL A 871 24.57 31.79 2.30
N MET A 872 25.76 31.19 2.22
CA MET A 872 26.93 31.61 3.00
C MET A 872 27.34 33.06 2.71
N ALA A 873 27.34 33.47 1.45
CA ALA A 873 27.63 34.86 1.08
C ALA A 873 26.51 35.81 1.54
N GLN A 874 25.25 35.40 1.44
CA GLN A 874 24.09 36.22 1.75
C GLN A 874 23.85 36.38 3.26
N PHE A 875 23.88 35.29 4.02
CA PHE A 875 23.45 35.23 5.42
C PHE A 875 24.58 34.91 6.41
N GLY A 876 25.67 34.26 5.96
CA GLY A 876 26.73 33.71 6.82
C GLY A 876 27.48 34.70 7.72
N GLY A 877 27.56 35.97 7.32
CA GLY A 877 28.34 37.00 8.03
C GLY A 877 29.83 37.01 7.67
N ASP A 878 30.63 37.79 8.40
CA ASP A 878 32.01 38.11 8.01
C ASP A 878 32.99 36.94 8.12
N ASN A 879 32.72 35.96 8.98
CA ASN A 879 33.61 34.82 9.20
C ASN A 879 33.78 33.96 7.93
N TYR A 880 32.80 33.97 7.02
CA TYR A 880 32.86 33.21 5.78
C TYR A 880 33.58 33.94 4.62
N ARG A 881 33.98 35.21 4.80
CA ARG A 881 34.62 36.02 3.74
C ARG A 881 35.77 35.30 3.01
N PRO A 882 36.74 34.65 3.70
CA PRO A 882 37.85 33.98 3.02
C PRO A 882 37.39 32.83 2.10
N PHE A 883 36.31 32.16 2.50
CA PHE A 883 35.77 31.01 1.79
C PHE A 883 34.91 31.43 0.60
N CYS A 884 34.23 32.58 0.66
CA CYS A 884 33.60 33.17 -0.52
C CYS A 884 34.64 33.51 -1.61
N THR A 885 35.83 33.99 -1.23
CA THR A 885 36.94 34.21 -2.17
C THR A 885 37.44 32.88 -2.75
N GLU A 886 37.58 31.83 -1.94
CA GLU A 886 38.00 30.51 -2.39
C GLU A 886 36.97 29.82 -3.31
N ALA A 887 35.68 30.00 -3.05
CA ALA A 887 34.61 29.32 -3.76
C ALA A 887 34.37 29.83 -5.19
N LEU A 888 34.59 31.13 -5.45
CA LEU A 888 34.35 31.74 -6.75
C LEU A 888 34.96 30.95 -7.93
N PRO A 889 36.27 30.64 -7.97
CA PRO A 889 36.85 29.89 -9.09
C PRO A 889 36.31 28.45 -9.22
N LEU A 890 35.81 27.85 -8.13
CA LEU A 890 35.19 26.52 -8.18
C LEU A 890 33.83 26.59 -8.87
N LEU A 891 32.99 27.57 -8.49
CA LEU A 891 31.68 27.81 -9.11
C LEU A 891 31.84 28.13 -10.60
N VAL A 892 32.75 29.05 -10.95
CA VAL A 892 33.00 29.44 -12.35
C VAL A 892 33.43 28.25 -13.20
N ARG A 893 34.23 27.32 -12.66
CA ARG A 893 34.64 26.10 -13.36
C ARG A 893 33.45 25.23 -13.75
N VAL A 894 32.48 25.05 -12.86
CA VAL A 894 31.28 24.25 -13.12
C VAL A 894 30.44 24.93 -14.20
N ILE A 895 30.21 26.24 -14.07
CA ILE A 895 29.40 27.03 -15.00
C ILE A 895 30.00 27.01 -16.43
N GLN A 896 31.33 27.04 -16.53
CA GLN A 896 32.04 27.05 -17.81
C GLN A 896 32.32 25.65 -18.38
N SER A 897 31.85 24.59 -17.73
CA SER A 897 31.96 23.23 -18.28
C SER A 897 31.11 23.08 -19.55
N THR A 898 31.52 22.20 -20.47
CA THR A 898 30.87 22.07 -21.79
C THR A 898 29.42 21.62 -21.69
N ASP A 899 29.11 20.82 -20.67
CA ASP A 899 27.82 20.16 -20.52
C ASP A 899 26.98 20.81 -19.39
N ALA A 900 27.37 22.02 -18.98
CA ALA A 900 26.76 22.72 -17.83
C ALA A 900 25.25 22.96 -18.00
N LYS A 901 24.79 23.17 -19.24
CA LYS A 901 23.37 23.46 -19.57
C LYS A 901 22.63 22.27 -20.20
N THR A 902 23.10 21.03 -20.01
CA THR A 902 22.27 19.85 -20.34
C THR A 902 21.11 19.72 -19.36
N LYS A 903 20.09 18.94 -19.73
CA LYS A 903 18.88 18.75 -18.90
C LYS A 903 19.23 18.24 -17.49
N GLU A 904 20.27 17.42 -17.37
CA GLU A 904 20.72 16.80 -16.13
C GLU A 904 21.48 17.79 -15.23
N ASN A 905 22.20 18.75 -15.82
CA ASN A 905 23.12 19.63 -15.08
C ASN A 905 22.59 21.05 -14.87
N VAL A 906 21.54 21.44 -15.58
CA VAL A 906 21.07 22.83 -15.65
C VAL A 906 20.76 23.41 -14.26
N ASN A 907 20.02 22.71 -13.38
CA ASN A 907 19.69 23.21 -12.04
C ASN A 907 20.94 23.45 -11.17
N ALA A 908 21.92 22.55 -11.22
CA ALA A 908 23.19 22.72 -10.52
C ALA A 908 23.99 23.93 -11.04
N THR A 909 24.00 24.12 -12.36
CA THR A 909 24.65 25.26 -13.00
C THR A 909 23.94 26.57 -12.70
N GLU A 910 22.61 26.60 -12.71
CA GLU A 910 21.81 27.78 -12.35
C GLU A 910 22.07 28.19 -10.89
N ASN A 911 22.12 27.22 -9.96
CA ASN A 911 22.50 27.46 -8.57
C ASN A 911 23.94 28.00 -8.45
N CYS A 912 24.89 27.49 -9.24
CA CYS A 912 26.25 28.06 -9.28
C CYS A 912 26.25 29.51 -9.77
N ILE A 913 25.50 29.84 -10.83
CA ILE A 913 25.40 31.20 -11.38
C ILE A 913 24.81 32.14 -10.34
N SER A 914 23.77 31.70 -9.62
CA SER A 914 23.16 32.50 -8.57
C SER A 914 24.09 32.65 -7.36
N ALA A 915 24.81 31.60 -6.95
CA ALA A 915 25.82 31.69 -5.89
C ALA A 915 26.91 32.73 -6.21
N VAL A 916 27.39 32.78 -7.46
CA VAL A 916 28.30 33.85 -7.92
C VAL A 916 27.64 35.22 -7.79
N GLY A 917 26.38 35.36 -8.21
CA GLY A 917 25.61 36.59 -8.05
C GLY A 917 25.47 37.03 -6.59
N LYS A 918 25.15 36.10 -5.68
CA LYS A 918 25.07 36.33 -4.23
C LYS A 918 26.44 36.75 -3.65
N ILE A 919 27.55 36.16 -4.08
CA ILE A 919 28.91 36.61 -3.69
C ILE A 919 29.15 38.05 -4.17
N MET A 920 28.87 38.36 -5.44
CA MET A 920 29.06 39.70 -5.99
C MET A 920 28.22 40.76 -5.26
N LYS A 921 26.96 40.43 -4.93
CA LYS A 921 26.02 41.34 -4.27
C LYS A 921 26.33 41.56 -2.79
N PHE A 922 26.57 40.48 -2.05
CA PHE A 922 26.61 40.51 -0.57
C PHE A 922 28.03 40.48 0.02
N LYS A 923 29.04 40.11 -0.77
CA LYS A 923 30.45 40.07 -0.39
C LYS A 923 31.37 40.67 -1.48
N PRO A 924 31.09 41.89 -1.96
CA PRO A 924 31.87 42.51 -3.04
C PRO A 924 33.35 42.72 -2.67
N ASP A 925 33.68 42.89 -1.38
CA ASP A 925 35.07 43.03 -0.91
C ASP A 925 35.91 41.76 -1.09
N CYS A 926 35.26 40.60 -1.29
CA CYS A 926 35.94 39.31 -1.41
C CYS A 926 36.45 39.03 -2.82
N ILE A 927 35.98 39.76 -3.83
CA ILE A 927 36.22 39.48 -5.26
C ILE A 927 36.33 40.78 -6.08
N ASN A 928 36.92 40.72 -7.29
CA ASN A 928 36.83 41.84 -8.23
C ASN A 928 35.52 41.74 -9.03
N VAL A 929 34.47 42.42 -8.54
CA VAL A 929 33.13 42.38 -9.15
C VAL A 929 33.15 42.87 -10.61
N GLU A 930 33.95 43.88 -10.93
CA GLU A 930 34.02 44.45 -12.29
C GLU A 930 34.56 43.44 -13.33
N GLU A 931 35.47 42.55 -12.92
CA GLU A 931 36.01 41.51 -13.80
C GLU A 931 35.03 40.34 -13.99
N VAL A 932 34.28 39.99 -12.94
CA VAL A 932 33.35 38.84 -12.97
C VAL A 932 32.03 39.21 -13.64
N LEU A 933 31.58 40.46 -13.52
CA LEU A 933 30.26 40.91 -13.97
C LEU A 933 29.95 40.63 -15.46
N PRO A 934 30.85 40.91 -16.43
CA PRO A 934 30.58 40.58 -17.83
C PRO A 934 30.38 39.08 -18.08
N HIS A 935 31.10 38.24 -17.33
CA HIS A 935 30.97 36.79 -17.41
C HIS A 935 29.64 36.34 -16.81
N TRP A 936 29.31 36.83 -15.61
CA TRP A 936 28.04 36.54 -14.96
C TRP A 936 26.83 36.92 -15.82
N LEU A 937 26.87 38.09 -16.45
CA LEU A 937 25.82 38.54 -17.37
C LEU A 937 25.64 37.60 -18.57
N SER A 938 26.73 36.98 -19.05
CA SER A 938 26.67 36.02 -20.18
C SER A 938 26.02 34.69 -19.84
N TRP A 939 25.87 34.35 -18.55
CA TRP A 939 25.28 33.09 -18.11
C TRP A 939 23.75 33.15 -17.95
N LEU A 940 23.20 34.37 -17.87
CA LEU A 940 21.76 34.63 -17.79
C LEU A 940 21.04 34.38 -19.13
N PRO A 941 19.72 34.09 -19.12
CA PRO A 941 18.83 34.00 -17.96
C PRO A 941 18.85 32.61 -17.29
N LEU A 942 18.33 32.57 -16.06
CA LEU A 942 17.91 31.34 -15.37
C LEU A 942 16.43 31.11 -15.63
N HIS A 943 16.03 29.85 -15.80
CA HIS A 943 14.62 29.50 -16.04
C HIS A 943 14.17 28.17 -15.45
N GLU A 944 15.07 27.27 -15.05
CA GLU A 944 14.68 25.99 -14.43
C GLU A 944 14.40 26.20 -12.95
N ASP A 945 15.36 26.76 -12.20
CA ASP A 945 15.23 27.10 -10.80
C ASP A 945 14.54 28.47 -10.65
N LYS A 946 13.27 28.46 -10.22
CA LYS A 946 12.45 29.67 -10.14
C LYS A 946 12.90 30.61 -9.03
N GLU A 947 13.38 30.07 -7.91
CA GLU A 947 13.83 30.86 -6.76
C GLU A 947 15.12 31.59 -7.11
N GLU A 948 16.07 30.88 -7.69
CA GLU A 948 17.35 31.46 -8.11
C GLU A 948 17.21 32.39 -9.33
N ALA A 949 16.23 32.14 -10.22
CA ALA A 949 15.86 33.09 -11.26
C ALA A 949 15.40 34.43 -10.67
N VAL A 950 14.55 34.43 -9.64
CA VAL A 950 14.12 35.66 -8.95
C VAL A 950 15.31 36.37 -8.32
N HIS A 951 16.21 35.65 -7.64
CA HIS A 951 17.41 36.24 -7.02
C HIS A 951 18.34 36.91 -8.04
N THR A 952 18.63 36.23 -9.15
CA THR A 952 19.51 36.76 -10.21
C THR A 952 18.90 37.94 -10.95
N PHE A 953 17.60 37.92 -11.25
CA PHE A 953 16.92 39.08 -11.85
C PHE A 953 16.85 40.28 -10.91
N ASN A 954 16.58 40.07 -9.63
CA ASN A 954 16.62 41.16 -8.65
C ASN A 954 18.00 41.82 -8.59
N TYR A 955 19.08 41.03 -8.61
CA TYR A 955 20.42 41.58 -8.64
C TYR A 955 20.74 42.28 -9.97
N LEU A 956 20.27 41.76 -11.10
CA LEU A 956 20.41 42.41 -12.40
C LEU A 956 19.71 43.79 -12.42
N CYS A 957 18.51 43.90 -11.84
CA CYS A 957 17.83 45.17 -11.67
C CYS A 957 18.66 46.15 -10.83
N ASP A 958 19.19 45.70 -9.69
CA ASP A 958 20.07 46.54 -8.85
C ASP A 958 21.29 47.07 -9.62
N LEU A 959 21.85 46.27 -10.54
CA LEU A 959 23.00 46.64 -11.36
C LEU A 959 22.64 47.66 -12.46
N ILE A 960 21.43 47.59 -13.00
CA ILE A 960 20.94 48.53 -14.04
C ILE A 960 20.46 49.85 -13.43
N GLU A 961 19.91 49.81 -12.21
CA GLU A 961 19.43 51.00 -11.50
C GLU A 961 20.55 51.85 -10.86
N ARG A 962 21.74 51.26 -10.69
CA ARG A 962 22.98 51.95 -10.27
C ARG A 962 23.60 52.74 -11.41
#